data_AF-A0A965G9P1-F1
#
_entry.id   AF-A0A965G9P1-F1
#
_cell.length_a   1.000
_cell.length_b   1.000
_cell.length_c   1.000
_cell.angle_alpha   90.00
_cell.angle_beta   90.00
_cell.angle_gamma   90.00
#
_symmetry.space_group_name_H-M   'P 1'
#
loop_
_entity.id
_entity.type
_entity.pdbx_description
1 polymer ?
#
loop_
_entity_poly.entity_id
_entity_poly.type
_entity_poly.pdbx_seq_one_letter_code
_entity_poly.pdbx_strand_id
1 'polypeptide(L)'
;MISVARTLGESGVLAKLKPYEDEILEAKRLGEDTSLAQKYGILFEGALIKELLSSAGEDVVKRPAVDGDIQETIDLMGSGTPIIYQGGLKREFEGTLFSGRPDFIVHRDWELLFVDGKLTARKASTPTGENLYSAWDAKYGGQAKPAYLLQVGLYVDALESLGFKAEGVRHGLILGSRTIETFEEIEIVPAMRLARAKIVSVVAHAKEAQEAADLVEFSPDNLLWHCPAKSNCDICEYPDLCADDRLATDDLVQIANITQSQIAKLTSVGISTMKALAIAADEDKPAKLTEETFLKVRRQAQAQVEANETGKPVHYLLDDPMIQYLPPRSELDIFFDFEGFPYFTERGGLEYLFGNYVWGDGENEGRPLDALFTEFWAHDREQEKTAFSQFMVWAMDRMNRDPEAHIYHYASYEVTALKRLAQRHGIFEQEVSWLIATERLVDMFNIVRNSLIIGEESYSIKKLERHYKFVRSSDVTKASASIDEYDRWRELDQLSRNPDIDPVERAKVQREADQVYAELRLYNLEDVWSTRELYRWLESMEGACSKYGLPEPGDSDEEDGDQALTNREIELAELHAQTKALFDRVEGWDWGKDPEADYRATVWLALTHSILFYKREDVMFWADIAIKVLMDDEMLSRDRTAASITNVVEID
;
A
#
# COMPACT_ATOMS: atom_id res chain seq x y z
N MET A 1 21.25 -1.76 9.84
CA MET A 1 22.67 -2.14 9.77
C MET A 1 23.43 -1.40 8.67
N ILE A 2 23.05 -1.47 7.38
CA ILE A 2 23.77 -0.75 6.29
C ILE A 2 23.96 0.75 6.58
N SER A 3 22.88 1.47 6.93
CA SER A 3 22.96 2.91 7.27
C SER A 3 23.94 3.21 8.41
N VAL A 4 24.02 2.31 9.39
CA VAL A 4 24.95 2.41 10.52
C VAL A 4 26.39 2.16 10.06
N ALA A 5 26.64 1.11 9.29
CA ALA A 5 27.97 0.80 8.75
C ALA A 5 28.49 1.92 7.82
N ARG A 6 27.60 2.49 7.00
CA ARG A 6 27.88 3.70 6.20
C ARG A 6 28.30 4.86 7.09
N THR A 7 27.58 5.11 8.19
CA THR A 7 27.88 6.19 9.15
C THR A 7 29.20 5.96 9.89
N LEU A 8 29.53 4.71 10.20
CA LEU A 8 30.81 4.32 10.79
C LEU A 8 32.00 4.49 9.84
N GLY A 9 31.74 4.71 8.55
CA GLY A 9 32.78 4.93 7.54
C GLY A 9 33.45 3.65 7.06
N GLU A 10 32.76 2.51 7.15
CA GLU A 10 33.28 1.22 6.69
C GLU A 10 33.62 1.27 5.20
N SER A 11 34.92 1.16 4.88
CA SER A 11 35.44 1.46 3.53
C SER A 11 34.82 0.59 2.44
N GLY A 12 34.60 -0.70 2.71
CA GLY A 12 33.95 -1.61 1.77
C GLY A 12 32.46 -1.31 1.58
N VAL A 13 31.79 -0.80 2.63
CA VAL A 13 30.38 -0.39 2.55
C VAL A 13 30.24 0.86 1.69
N LEU A 14 31.07 1.87 1.95
CA LEU A 14 31.12 3.10 1.15
C LEU A 14 31.44 2.79 -0.32
N ALA A 15 32.37 1.87 -0.59
CA ALA A 15 32.71 1.47 -1.94
C ALA A 15 31.54 0.79 -2.68
N LYS A 16 30.76 -0.06 -2.00
CA LYS A 16 29.59 -0.74 -2.59
C LYS A 16 28.41 0.20 -2.80
N LEU A 17 28.18 1.17 -1.90
CA LEU A 17 27.09 2.15 -2.00
C LEU A 17 27.34 3.23 -3.05
N LYS A 18 28.60 3.64 -3.24
CA LYS A 18 28.98 4.78 -4.09
C LYS A 18 28.31 4.84 -5.48
N PRO A 19 28.29 3.77 -6.32
CA PRO A 19 27.66 3.87 -7.63
C PRO A 19 26.19 4.24 -7.55
N TYR A 20 25.45 3.65 -6.61
CA TYR A 20 24.03 3.94 -6.39
C TYR A 20 23.81 5.34 -5.79
N GLU A 21 24.69 5.78 -4.89
CA GLU A 21 24.62 7.16 -4.36
C GLU A 21 24.88 8.20 -5.45
N ASP A 22 25.84 7.95 -6.34
CA ASP A 22 26.15 8.84 -7.47
C ASP A 22 24.93 8.94 -8.43
N GLU A 23 24.22 7.84 -8.66
CA GLU A 23 22.97 7.81 -9.45
C GLU A 23 21.82 8.57 -8.76
N ILE A 24 21.62 8.35 -7.46
CA ILE A 24 20.61 9.07 -6.68
C ILE A 24 20.91 10.58 -6.67
N LEU A 25 22.19 10.98 -6.52
CA LEU A 25 22.60 12.38 -6.56
C LEU A 25 22.37 13.01 -7.94
N GLU A 26 22.58 12.26 -9.01
CA GLU A 26 22.30 12.70 -10.38
C GLU A 26 20.79 12.89 -10.60
N ALA A 27 19.96 11.93 -10.19
CA ALA A 27 18.50 12.03 -10.25
C ALA A 27 17.98 13.24 -9.46
N LYS A 28 18.53 13.49 -8.26
CA LYS A 28 18.26 14.70 -7.47
C LYS A 28 18.62 15.98 -8.21
N ARG A 29 19.76 16.00 -8.90
CA ARG A 29 20.22 17.16 -9.69
C ARG A 29 19.27 17.45 -10.87
N LEU A 30 18.71 16.41 -11.48
CA LEU A 30 17.76 16.51 -12.58
C LEU A 30 16.32 16.78 -12.10
N GLY A 31 16.05 16.69 -10.80
CA GLY A 31 14.71 16.85 -10.23
C GLY A 31 13.82 15.60 -10.37
N GLU A 32 14.41 14.46 -10.72
CA GLU A 32 13.73 13.18 -10.99
C GLU A 32 13.54 12.33 -9.71
N ASP A 33 14.11 12.77 -8.57
CA ASP A 33 14.05 12.05 -7.27
C ASP A 33 12.78 12.36 -6.45
N THR A 34 12.00 13.38 -6.83
CA THR A 34 10.79 13.72 -6.07
C THR A 34 9.63 12.83 -6.51
N SER A 35 9.23 11.90 -5.65
CA SER A 35 8.05 11.08 -5.94
C SER A 35 6.76 11.91 -5.91
N LEU A 36 5.74 11.49 -6.65
CA LEU A 36 4.42 12.13 -6.58
C LEU A 36 3.85 12.13 -5.16
N ALA A 37 4.11 11.08 -4.37
CA ALA A 37 3.70 11.02 -2.98
C ALA A 37 4.26 12.20 -2.17
N GLN A 38 5.55 12.52 -2.36
CA GLN A 38 6.18 13.68 -1.73
C GLN A 38 5.61 14.99 -2.25
N LYS A 39 5.49 15.15 -3.58
CA LYS A 39 4.91 16.34 -4.22
C LYS A 39 3.52 16.66 -3.67
N TYR A 40 2.61 15.69 -3.69
CA TYR A 40 1.23 15.87 -3.23
C TYR A 40 1.11 15.96 -1.71
N GLY A 41 2.02 15.32 -0.96
CA GLY A 41 2.16 15.54 0.48
C GLY A 41 2.44 17.02 0.80
N ILE A 42 3.45 17.60 0.16
CA ILE A 42 3.83 19.02 0.34
C ILE A 42 2.66 19.95 -0.07
N LEU A 43 1.99 19.66 -1.20
CA LEU A 43 0.83 20.44 -1.64
C LEU A 43 -0.32 20.39 -0.63
N PHE A 44 -0.57 19.22 -0.05
CA PHE A 44 -1.61 19.01 0.96
C PHE A 44 -1.30 19.76 2.26
N GLU A 45 -0.09 19.59 2.81
CA GLU A 45 0.38 20.35 3.97
C GLU A 45 0.25 21.87 3.73
N GLY A 46 0.69 22.34 2.56
CA GLY A 46 0.56 23.75 2.16
C GLY A 46 -0.89 24.23 2.07
N ALA A 47 -1.82 23.38 1.64
CA ALA A 47 -3.25 23.70 1.60
C ALA A 47 -3.84 23.83 3.00
N LEU A 48 -3.54 22.88 3.90
CA LEU A 48 -3.99 22.92 5.30
C LEU A 48 -3.55 24.20 6.02
N ILE A 49 -2.30 24.63 5.79
CA ILE A 49 -1.76 25.87 6.38
C ILE A 49 -2.50 27.09 5.84
N LYS A 50 -2.74 27.18 4.53
CA LYS A 50 -3.48 28.29 3.92
C LYS A 50 -4.91 28.38 4.47
N GLU A 51 -5.56 27.24 4.64
CA GLU A 51 -6.90 27.17 5.21
C GLU A 51 -6.94 27.66 6.66
N LEU A 52 -6.01 27.18 7.50
CA LEU A 52 -5.88 27.60 8.88
C LEU A 52 -5.58 29.10 9.03
N LEU A 53 -4.65 29.63 8.22
CA LEU A 53 -4.35 31.07 8.21
C LEU A 53 -5.57 31.89 7.78
N SER A 54 -6.32 31.41 6.79
CA SER A 54 -7.53 32.08 6.31
C SER A 54 -8.67 32.05 7.34
N SER A 55 -8.76 31.00 8.16
CA SER A 55 -9.89 30.83 9.10
C SER A 55 -9.60 31.35 10.50
N ALA A 56 -8.38 31.16 11.01
CA ALA A 56 -7.99 31.48 12.38
C ALA A 56 -7.10 32.73 12.51
N GLY A 57 -6.41 33.13 11.43
CA GLY A 57 -5.55 34.31 11.37
C GLY A 57 -4.11 34.09 11.86
N GLU A 58 -3.24 35.04 11.51
CA GLU A 58 -1.79 34.99 11.80
C GLU A 58 -1.45 35.11 13.30
N ASP A 59 -2.36 35.64 14.11
CA ASP A 59 -2.18 35.69 15.57
C ASP A 59 -2.32 34.32 16.23
N VAL A 60 -3.05 33.39 15.59
CA VAL A 60 -3.32 32.04 16.10
C VAL A 60 -2.30 31.03 15.56
N VAL A 61 -1.90 31.17 14.30
CA VAL A 61 -1.06 30.20 13.60
C VAL A 61 0.30 30.82 13.31
N LYS A 62 1.38 30.28 13.90
CA LYS A 62 2.75 30.76 13.69
C LYS A 62 3.70 29.63 13.33
N ARG A 63 4.85 29.98 12.77
CA ARG A 63 5.97 29.07 12.45
C ARG A 63 7.28 29.66 12.93
N PRO A 64 8.31 28.83 13.17
CA PRO A 64 9.68 29.32 13.23
C PRO A 64 10.09 29.98 11.88
N ALA A 65 11.04 30.89 11.94
CA ALA A 65 11.64 31.55 10.78
C ALA A 65 12.32 30.53 9.86
N VAL A 66 12.99 29.54 10.45
CA VAL A 66 13.51 28.36 9.76
C VAL A 66 12.67 27.14 10.15
N ASP A 67 12.06 26.47 9.18
CA ASP A 67 11.23 25.29 9.45
C ASP A 67 12.04 24.22 10.20
N GLY A 68 11.47 23.71 11.29
CA GLY A 68 12.15 22.75 12.16
C GLY A 68 13.15 23.38 13.14
N ASP A 69 13.26 24.70 13.26
CA ASP A 69 14.09 25.30 14.31
C ASP A 69 13.51 25.00 15.69
N ILE A 70 14.27 24.24 16.48
CA ILE A 70 13.84 23.72 17.77
C ILE A 70 13.77 24.82 18.82
N GLN A 71 14.70 25.78 18.81
CA GLN A 71 14.75 26.81 19.85
C GLN A 71 13.61 27.80 19.65
N GLU A 72 13.38 28.24 18.41
CA GLU A 72 12.24 29.11 18.10
C GLU A 72 10.91 28.41 18.35
N THR A 73 10.83 27.09 18.12
CA THR A 73 9.63 26.31 18.46
C THR A 73 9.38 26.30 19.97
N ILE A 74 10.43 26.14 20.79
CA ILE A 74 10.33 26.23 22.25
C ILE A 74 9.90 27.63 22.68
N ASP A 75 10.42 28.68 22.06
CA ASP A 75 10.06 30.07 22.38
C ASP A 75 8.59 30.36 22.03
N LEU A 76 8.11 29.85 20.88
CA LEU A 76 6.70 29.94 20.48
C LEU A 76 5.80 29.19 21.47
N MET A 77 6.18 27.98 21.90
CA MET A 77 5.45 27.24 22.94
C MET A 77 5.44 28.01 24.26
N GLY A 78 6.60 28.54 24.68
CA GLY A 78 6.73 29.36 25.89
C GLY A 78 5.87 30.62 25.89
N SER A 79 5.60 31.19 24.71
CA SER A 79 4.70 32.35 24.55
C SER A 79 3.20 32.00 24.54
N GLY A 80 2.83 30.71 24.56
CA GLY A 80 1.44 30.28 24.48
C GLY A 80 0.83 30.43 23.08
N THR A 81 1.65 30.33 22.03
CA THR A 81 1.16 30.36 20.65
C THR A 81 0.15 29.23 20.44
N PRO A 82 -1.08 29.51 19.94
CA PRO A 82 -2.12 28.50 19.81
C PRO A 82 -1.78 27.31 18.91
N ILE A 83 -1.27 27.59 17.70
CA ILE A 83 -0.90 26.58 16.72
C ILE A 83 0.47 26.94 16.19
N ILE A 84 1.42 26.02 16.34
CA ILE A 84 2.75 26.14 15.77
C ILE A 84 2.85 25.12 14.65
N TYR A 85 3.03 25.59 13.42
CA TYR A 85 3.22 24.71 12.26
C TYR A 85 4.69 24.61 11.89
N GLN A 86 5.09 23.44 11.38
CA GLN A 86 6.48 23.16 10.95
C GLN A 86 7.51 23.40 12.06
N GLY A 87 7.13 23.16 13.31
CA GLY A 87 8.00 23.30 14.48
C GLY A 87 8.99 22.15 14.61
N GLY A 88 10.15 22.39 15.22
CA GLY A 88 11.16 21.37 15.50
C GLY A 88 11.05 20.82 16.91
N LEU A 89 11.15 19.50 17.05
CA LEU A 89 11.26 18.82 18.34
C LEU A 89 12.51 17.93 18.38
N LYS A 90 13.08 17.78 19.57
CA LYS A 90 14.14 16.80 19.84
C LYS A 90 13.99 16.15 21.20
N ARG A 91 14.53 14.94 21.30
CA ARG A 91 14.73 14.21 22.54
C ARG A 91 16.03 13.43 22.47
N GLU A 92 16.89 13.63 23.46
CA GLU A 92 18.02 12.75 23.69
C GLU A 92 17.57 11.62 24.62
N PHE A 93 17.85 10.38 24.24
CA PHE A 93 17.48 9.20 25.00
C PHE A 93 18.59 8.15 24.89
N GLU A 94 19.19 7.79 26.02
CA GLU A 94 20.27 6.78 26.11
C GLU A 94 21.42 7.05 25.11
N GLY A 95 21.83 8.32 24.98
CA GLY A 95 22.90 8.74 24.08
C GLY A 95 22.53 8.77 22.60
N THR A 96 21.26 8.53 22.26
CA THR A 96 20.73 8.66 20.89
C THR A 96 19.83 9.90 20.79
N LEU A 97 20.13 10.76 19.81
CA LEU A 97 19.31 11.93 19.53
C LEU A 97 18.19 11.58 18.54
N PHE A 98 16.96 11.76 18.97
CA PHE A 98 15.78 11.74 18.12
C PHE A 98 15.37 13.18 17.85
N SER A 99 15.27 13.58 16.58
CA SER A 99 14.77 14.88 16.17
C SER A 99 13.79 14.72 15.02
N GLY A 100 12.81 15.61 14.95
CA GLY A 100 11.86 15.61 13.86
C GLY A 100 11.03 16.88 13.86
N ARG A 101 10.16 16.98 12.85
CA ARG A 101 9.35 18.15 12.58
C ARG A 101 7.88 17.73 12.52
N PRO A 102 7.13 17.81 13.65
CA PRO A 102 5.67 17.71 13.57
C PRO A 102 5.12 18.79 12.64
N ASP A 103 4.11 18.44 11.84
CA ASP A 103 3.45 19.41 10.99
C ASP A 103 2.70 20.45 11.82
N PHE A 104 2.08 20.02 12.93
CA PHE A 104 1.40 20.91 13.86
C PHE A 104 1.67 20.54 15.33
N ILE A 105 1.89 21.57 16.14
CA ILE A 105 1.90 21.51 17.59
C ILE A 105 0.74 22.40 18.05
N VAL A 106 -0.23 21.81 18.74
CA VAL A 106 -1.50 22.46 19.06
C VAL A 106 -1.61 22.64 20.57
N HIS A 107 -1.80 23.88 20.99
CA HIS A 107 -2.00 24.25 22.40
C HIS A 107 -3.26 23.57 22.94
N ARG A 108 -3.21 23.06 24.18
CA ARG A 108 -4.31 22.28 24.81
C ARG A 108 -5.68 22.97 24.83
N ASP A 109 -5.66 24.30 24.84
CA ASP A 109 -6.87 25.13 24.82
C ASP A 109 -7.41 25.34 23.38
N TRP A 110 -6.92 24.61 22.39
CA TRP A 110 -7.32 24.70 20.99
C TRP A 110 -7.55 23.33 20.38
N GLU A 111 -8.50 23.26 19.45
CA GLU A 111 -8.89 22.05 18.75
C GLU A 111 -8.91 22.31 17.24
N LEU A 112 -8.33 21.37 16.49
CA LEU A 112 -8.41 21.34 15.04
C LEU A 112 -9.67 20.60 14.59
N LEU A 113 -10.35 21.12 13.57
CA LEU A 113 -11.54 20.50 12.99
C LEU A 113 -11.72 20.92 11.52
N PHE A 114 -12.43 20.11 10.76
CA PHE A 114 -12.89 20.51 9.42
C PHE A 114 -14.29 21.13 9.51
N VAL A 115 -14.46 22.32 8.92
CA VAL A 115 -15.77 23.00 8.75
C VAL A 115 -15.94 23.32 7.27
N ASP A 116 -17.05 22.88 6.67
CA ASP A 116 -17.30 22.96 5.22
C ASP A 116 -16.12 22.44 4.39
N GLY A 117 -15.54 21.34 4.89
CA GLY A 117 -14.37 20.71 4.32
C GLY A 117 -13.06 21.45 4.54
N LYS A 118 -12.98 22.65 5.14
CA LYS A 118 -11.72 23.37 5.35
C LYS A 118 -11.18 23.20 6.76
N LEU A 119 -9.87 23.04 6.91
CA LEU A 119 -9.24 22.93 8.22
C LEU A 119 -9.35 24.27 8.94
N THR A 120 -9.83 24.24 10.18
CA THR A 120 -9.94 25.40 11.04
C THR A 120 -9.56 25.04 12.47
N ALA A 121 -9.43 26.07 13.32
CA ALA A 121 -9.11 25.93 14.72
C ALA A 121 -10.15 26.67 15.57
N ARG A 122 -10.56 26.06 16.69
CA ARG A 122 -11.42 26.70 17.68
C ARG A 122 -10.79 26.63 19.06
N LYS A 123 -11.05 27.66 19.86
CA LYS A 123 -10.63 27.69 21.26
C LYS A 123 -11.57 26.82 22.10
N ALA A 124 -11.00 25.99 22.96
CA ALA A 124 -11.73 25.16 23.91
C ALA A 124 -12.49 26.01 24.93
N SER A 125 -13.62 25.49 25.42
CA SER A 125 -14.58 26.19 26.27
C SER A 125 -14.04 26.62 27.63
N THR A 126 -12.95 25.99 28.11
CA THR A 126 -12.38 26.26 29.43
C THR A 126 -10.86 26.31 29.33
N PRO A 127 -10.27 27.51 29.19
CA PRO A 127 -8.83 27.67 29.12
C PRO A 127 -8.17 27.31 30.45
N THR A 128 -7.08 26.57 30.38
CA THR A 128 -6.33 26.14 31.57
C THR A 128 -5.24 27.13 31.96
N GLY A 129 -4.77 27.96 31.00
CA GLY A 129 -3.72 28.96 31.22
C GLY A 129 -2.31 28.38 31.30
N GLU A 130 -2.16 27.07 31.09
CA GLU A 130 -0.86 26.40 31.00
C GLU A 130 -0.46 26.26 29.53
N ASN A 131 0.77 26.65 29.20
CA ASN A 131 1.33 26.55 27.86
C ASN A 131 1.77 25.11 27.58
N LEU A 132 0.80 24.20 27.48
CA LEU A 132 1.02 22.79 27.18
C LEU A 132 0.34 22.40 25.87
N TYR A 133 0.89 21.37 25.22
CA TYR A 133 0.72 21.11 23.81
C TYR A 133 0.49 19.63 23.50
N SER A 134 -0.12 19.41 22.35
CA SER A 134 -0.33 18.13 21.70
C SER A 134 0.40 18.11 20.35
N ALA A 135 0.93 16.94 19.96
CA ALA A 135 1.58 16.74 18.67
C ALA A 135 0.62 16.21 17.60
N TRP A 136 0.80 16.70 16.37
CA TRP A 136 -0.03 16.36 15.22
C TRP A 136 0.82 16.29 13.94
N ASP A 137 0.40 15.43 13.03
CA ASP A 137 1.08 15.22 11.75
C ASP A 137 0.04 15.12 10.62
N ALA A 138 0.36 15.65 9.44
CA ALA A 138 -0.51 15.66 8.28
C ALA A 138 -0.05 14.61 7.28
N LYS A 139 -0.99 13.76 6.84
CA LYS A 139 -0.72 12.68 5.89
C LYS A 139 -1.67 12.79 4.73
N TYR A 140 -1.13 12.84 3.52
CA TYR A 140 -1.95 12.85 2.31
C TYR A 140 -2.79 11.56 2.15
N GLY A 141 -2.31 10.44 2.70
CA GLY A 141 -3.09 9.21 2.74
C GLY A 141 -4.45 9.40 3.44
N GLY A 142 -5.50 8.79 2.91
CA GLY A 142 -6.87 8.91 3.43
C GLY A 142 -7.20 8.03 4.63
N GLN A 143 -6.22 7.32 5.18
CA GLN A 143 -6.36 6.42 6.33
C GLN A 143 -5.09 6.52 7.19
N ALA A 144 -5.24 6.40 8.51
CA ALA A 144 -4.10 6.27 9.40
C ALA A 144 -3.38 4.94 9.16
N LYS A 145 -2.05 4.94 9.35
CA LYS A 145 -1.20 3.76 9.28
C LYS A 145 -0.39 3.64 10.57
N PRO A 146 -0.09 2.42 11.06
CA PRO A 146 0.69 2.23 12.28
C PRO A 146 2.01 3.03 12.31
N ALA A 147 2.70 3.14 11.18
CA ALA A 147 3.93 3.93 11.06
C ALA A 147 3.74 5.42 11.41
N TYR A 148 2.59 6.01 11.06
CA TYR A 148 2.28 7.41 11.37
C TYR A 148 2.06 7.61 12.88
N LEU A 149 1.45 6.64 13.55
CA LEU A 149 1.21 6.68 14.99
C LEU A 149 2.54 6.63 15.77
N LEU A 150 3.51 5.83 15.32
CA LEU A 150 4.85 5.80 15.90
C LEU A 150 5.56 7.15 15.81
N GLN A 151 5.39 7.86 14.69
CA GLN A 151 5.95 9.20 14.48
C GLN A 151 5.32 10.21 15.44
N VAL A 152 3.99 10.23 15.57
CA VAL A 152 3.30 11.09 16.55
C VAL A 152 3.75 10.75 17.96
N GLY A 153 3.87 9.46 18.31
CA GLY A 153 4.38 9.01 19.60
C GLY A 153 5.77 9.57 19.93
N LEU A 154 6.68 9.66 18.96
CA LEU A 154 8.01 10.27 19.16
C LEU A 154 7.90 11.76 19.51
N TYR A 155 6.97 12.48 18.89
CA TYR A 155 6.75 13.90 19.18
C TYR A 155 6.12 14.12 20.54
N VAL A 156 5.15 13.29 20.94
CA VAL A 156 4.56 13.31 22.29
C VAL A 156 5.66 13.16 23.35
N ASP A 157 6.51 12.16 23.15
CA ASP A 157 7.59 11.82 24.05
C ASP A 157 8.70 12.90 24.03
N ALA A 158 8.89 13.63 22.93
CA ALA A 158 9.75 14.82 22.89
C ALA A 158 9.13 16.02 23.62
N LEU A 159 7.84 16.29 23.46
CA LEU A 159 7.12 17.33 24.20
C LEU A 159 7.19 17.08 25.72
N GLU A 160 7.08 15.82 26.14
CA GLU A 160 7.23 15.41 27.54
C GLU A 160 8.62 15.77 28.06
N SER A 161 9.67 15.41 27.32
CA SER A 161 11.06 15.70 27.68
C SER A 161 11.36 17.20 27.77
N LEU A 162 10.65 18.03 27.01
CA LEU A 162 10.79 19.48 27.02
C LEU A 162 9.89 20.17 28.06
N GLY A 163 9.01 19.43 28.74
CA GLY A 163 8.08 19.98 29.73
C GLY A 163 6.86 20.69 29.14
N PHE A 164 6.58 20.48 27.85
CA PHE A 164 5.47 21.12 27.13
C PHE A 164 4.31 20.16 26.79
N LYS A 165 4.37 18.88 27.16
CA LYS A 165 3.27 17.93 26.91
C LYS A 165 2.05 18.25 27.78
N ALA A 166 0.88 18.35 27.17
CA ALA A 166 -0.38 18.45 27.92
C ALA A 166 -0.85 17.08 28.41
N GLU A 167 -1.27 17.00 29.67
CA GLU A 167 -1.84 15.78 30.25
C GLU A 167 -3.31 15.60 29.86
N GLY A 168 -3.69 14.35 29.54
CA GLY A 168 -5.08 13.97 29.26
C GLY A 168 -5.67 14.56 27.97
N VAL A 169 -4.82 15.02 27.04
CA VAL A 169 -5.25 15.46 25.70
C VAL A 169 -5.07 14.33 24.69
N ARG A 170 -5.76 14.44 23.55
CA ARG A 170 -5.52 13.55 22.42
C ARG A 170 -4.51 14.19 21.44
N HIS A 171 -3.68 13.35 20.87
CA HIS A 171 -2.80 13.66 19.74
C HIS A 171 -3.48 13.22 18.45
N GLY A 172 -2.98 13.59 17.27
CA GLY A 172 -3.72 13.19 16.08
C GLY A 172 -3.03 13.30 14.73
N LEU A 173 -3.76 12.81 13.74
CA LEU A 173 -3.41 12.85 12.34
C LEU A 173 -4.46 13.65 11.57
N ILE A 174 -3.99 14.49 10.65
CA ILE A 174 -4.83 15.18 9.68
C ILE A 174 -4.67 14.44 8.35
N LEU A 175 -5.73 13.77 7.90
CA LEU A 175 -5.66 12.87 6.75
C LEU A 175 -6.13 13.55 5.46
N GLY A 176 -5.64 13.09 4.31
CA GLY A 176 -6.05 13.60 2.99
C GLY A 176 -7.52 13.33 2.65
N SER A 177 -8.17 12.41 3.37
CA SER A 177 -9.64 12.26 3.41
C SER A 177 -10.37 13.46 4.02
N ARG A 178 -9.63 14.46 4.50
CA ARG A 178 -10.12 15.64 5.22
C ARG A 178 -10.87 15.23 6.49
N THR A 179 -10.33 14.20 7.15
CA THR A 179 -10.76 13.70 8.45
C THR A 179 -9.64 13.86 9.44
N ILE A 180 -10.01 13.94 10.71
CA ILE A 180 -9.08 13.96 11.83
C ILE A 180 -9.23 12.66 12.59
N GLU A 181 -8.12 11.97 12.80
CA GLU A 181 -8.05 10.83 13.71
C GLU A 181 -7.23 11.22 14.92
N THR A 182 -7.69 10.82 16.11
CA THR A 182 -7.08 11.21 17.37
C THR A 182 -6.79 10.01 18.25
N PHE A 183 -5.70 10.09 19.01
CA PHE A 183 -5.16 8.98 19.79
C PHE A 183 -4.78 9.46 21.18
N GLU A 184 -5.01 8.62 22.17
CA GLU A 184 -4.54 8.78 23.54
C GLU A 184 -3.06 8.36 23.63
N GLU A 185 -2.37 8.84 24.67
CA GLU A 185 -0.96 8.49 24.86
C GLU A 185 -0.74 6.99 25.06
N ILE A 186 -1.67 6.33 25.78
CA ILE A 186 -1.67 4.90 26.07
C ILE A 186 -1.72 4.04 24.79
N GLU A 187 -2.25 4.62 23.71
CA GLU A 187 -2.42 3.97 22.43
C GLU A 187 -1.13 3.97 21.60
N ILE A 188 -0.38 5.07 21.61
CA ILE A 188 0.73 5.29 20.66
C ILE A 188 2.12 5.25 21.29
N VAL A 189 2.26 5.76 22.52
CA VAL A 189 3.57 5.91 23.18
C VAL A 189 4.22 4.56 23.51
N PRO A 190 3.51 3.52 23.98
CA PRO A 190 4.15 2.26 24.34
C PRO A 190 4.71 1.51 23.12
N ALA A 191 3.97 1.47 22.02
CA ALA A 191 4.44 0.89 20.76
C ALA A 191 5.66 1.65 20.22
N MET A 192 5.63 2.98 20.28
CA MET A 192 6.77 3.82 19.93
C MET A 192 7.99 3.52 20.80
N ARG A 193 7.82 3.36 22.13
CA ARG A 193 8.93 3.05 23.04
C ARG A 193 9.62 1.72 22.68
N LEU A 194 8.84 0.70 22.31
CA LEU A 194 9.37 -0.58 21.83
C LEU A 194 10.15 -0.43 20.51
N ALA A 195 9.60 0.33 19.56
CA ALA A 195 10.27 0.59 18.29
C ALA A 195 11.59 1.37 18.49
N ARG A 196 11.56 2.41 19.33
CA ARG A 196 12.74 3.19 19.70
C ARG A 196 13.81 2.33 20.36
N ALA A 197 13.43 1.47 21.31
CA ALA A 197 14.39 0.62 22.00
C ALA A 197 15.22 -0.24 21.04
N LYS A 198 14.62 -0.73 19.94
CA LYS A 198 15.34 -1.47 18.89
C LYS A 198 16.34 -0.58 18.13
N ILE A 199 15.99 0.66 17.85
CA ILE A 199 16.89 1.61 17.17
C ILE A 199 18.06 1.95 18.11
N VAL A 200 17.75 2.29 19.36
CA VAL A 200 18.73 2.63 20.38
C VAL A 200 19.69 1.45 20.62
N SER A 201 19.20 0.21 20.70
CA SER A 201 20.06 -0.95 20.89
C SER A 201 21.05 -1.15 19.72
N VAL A 202 20.62 -0.91 18.48
CA VAL A 202 21.49 -0.99 17.30
C VAL A 202 22.55 0.11 17.31
N VAL A 203 22.18 1.34 17.68
CA VAL A 203 23.12 2.46 17.79
C VAL A 203 24.12 2.24 18.93
N ALA A 204 23.66 1.77 20.09
CA ALA A 204 24.50 1.45 21.23
C ALA A 204 25.51 0.34 20.88
N HIS A 205 25.04 -0.75 20.26
CA HIS A 205 25.89 -1.84 19.79
C HIS A 205 26.95 -1.36 18.79
N ALA A 206 26.57 -0.52 17.83
CA ALA A 206 27.50 0.06 16.86
C ALA A 206 28.57 0.94 17.51
N LYS A 207 28.19 1.70 18.55
CA LYS A 207 29.11 2.52 19.33
C LYS A 207 30.09 1.65 20.12
N GLU A 208 29.61 0.61 20.79
CA GLU A 208 30.46 -0.35 21.51
C GLU A 208 31.46 -1.03 20.57
N ALA A 209 31.00 -1.48 19.41
CA ALA A 209 31.84 -2.06 18.36
C ALA A 209 32.91 -1.09 17.86
N GLN A 210 32.55 0.18 17.66
CA GLN A 210 33.49 1.23 17.26
C GLN A 210 34.54 1.53 18.33
N GLU A 211 34.14 1.63 19.60
CA GLU A 211 35.04 1.85 20.74
C GLU A 211 36.00 0.68 20.96
N ALA A 212 35.53 -0.55 20.71
CA ALA A 212 36.34 -1.77 20.77
C ALA A 212 37.24 -1.97 19.54
N ALA A 213 37.08 -1.15 18.49
CA ALA A 213 37.69 -1.35 17.17
C ALA A 213 37.40 -2.75 16.56
N ASP A 214 36.21 -3.28 16.84
CA ASP A 214 35.71 -4.56 16.34
C ASP A 214 34.46 -4.34 15.48
N LEU A 215 34.68 -3.90 14.24
CA LEU A 215 33.62 -3.60 13.28
C LEU A 215 33.31 -4.78 12.34
N VAL A 216 33.71 -6.00 12.71
CA VAL A 216 33.55 -7.19 11.87
C VAL A 216 32.10 -7.39 11.45
N GLU A 217 31.14 -7.24 12.36
CA GLU A 217 29.70 -7.36 12.05
C GLU A 217 29.18 -6.28 11.07
N PHE A 218 29.84 -5.12 11.01
CA PHE A 218 29.51 -4.02 10.10
C PHE A 218 30.27 -4.08 8.78
N SER A 219 31.14 -5.08 8.60
CA SER A 219 31.86 -5.30 7.35
C SER A 219 30.91 -5.79 6.25
N PRO A 220 31.22 -5.52 4.96
CA PRO A 220 30.33 -5.86 3.85
C PRO A 220 29.86 -7.32 3.80
N ASP A 221 30.72 -8.26 4.18
CA ASP A 221 30.44 -9.70 4.09
C ASP A 221 29.42 -10.17 5.15
N ASN A 222 29.18 -9.37 6.19
CA ASN A 222 28.24 -9.67 7.27
C ASN A 222 26.93 -8.86 7.19
N LEU A 223 26.77 -8.04 6.14
CA LEU A 223 25.57 -7.25 5.91
C LEU A 223 24.65 -7.94 4.90
N LEU A 224 23.34 -7.89 5.17
CA LEU A 224 22.33 -8.17 4.16
C LEU A 224 22.14 -6.91 3.30
N TRP A 225 22.37 -7.05 2.00
CA TRP A 225 22.43 -5.94 1.04
C TRP A 225 21.14 -5.71 0.26
N HIS A 226 20.16 -6.58 0.45
CA HIS A 226 18.82 -6.43 -0.09
C HIS A 226 17.78 -6.51 1.03
N CYS A 227 16.61 -5.91 0.81
CA CYS A 227 15.52 -6.04 1.76
C CYS A 227 14.98 -7.49 1.81
N PRO A 228 14.54 -7.97 3.00
CA PRO A 228 13.95 -9.30 3.13
C PRO A 228 12.76 -9.51 2.18
N ALA A 229 11.91 -8.51 1.97
CA ALA A 229 10.80 -8.57 1.03
C ALA A 229 10.96 -7.54 -0.10
N LYS A 230 10.51 -7.87 -1.32
CA LYS A 230 10.50 -6.94 -2.46
C LYS A 230 9.70 -5.67 -2.16
N SER A 231 8.57 -5.77 -1.45
CA SER A 231 7.72 -4.62 -1.06
C SER A 231 8.41 -3.61 -0.13
N ASN A 232 9.44 -4.02 0.61
CA ASN A 232 10.23 -3.06 1.40
C ASN A 232 11.06 -2.14 0.49
N CYS A 233 11.29 -2.52 -0.77
CA CYS A 233 11.99 -1.69 -1.75
C CYS A 233 11.17 -0.46 -2.16
N ASP A 234 9.84 -0.49 -1.99
CA ASP A 234 8.94 0.62 -2.33
C ASP A 234 9.25 1.92 -1.54
N ILE A 235 9.90 1.78 -0.38
CA ILE A 235 10.33 2.89 0.48
C ILE A 235 11.84 2.85 0.77
N CYS A 236 12.58 1.98 0.10
CA CYS A 236 14.02 1.82 0.29
C CYS A 236 14.77 2.94 -0.44
N GLU A 237 15.88 3.38 0.15
CA GLU A 237 16.78 4.36 -0.49
C GLU A 237 17.60 3.73 -1.64
N TYR A 238 17.78 2.41 -1.64
CA TYR A 238 18.62 1.69 -2.62
C TYR A 238 17.89 0.49 -3.25
N PRO A 239 16.78 0.72 -4.00
CA PRO A 239 16.02 -0.36 -4.63
C PRO A 239 16.86 -1.13 -5.67
N ASP A 240 17.70 -0.45 -6.44
CA ASP A 240 18.55 -1.05 -7.47
C ASP A 240 19.67 -1.92 -6.87
N LEU A 241 20.32 -1.43 -5.81
CA LEU A 241 21.26 -2.24 -5.02
C LEU A 241 20.60 -3.52 -4.51
N CYS A 242 19.36 -3.43 -4.03
CA CYS A 242 18.63 -4.61 -3.57
C CYS A 242 18.36 -5.57 -4.74
N ALA A 243 18.04 -5.08 -5.94
CA ALA A 243 17.81 -5.90 -7.11
C ALA A 243 19.09 -6.61 -7.57
N ASP A 244 20.18 -5.86 -7.71
CA ASP A 244 21.50 -6.38 -8.09
C ASP A 244 22.00 -7.43 -7.10
N ASP A 245 21.85 -7.16 -5.80
CA ASP A 245 22.33 -8.08 -4.77
C ASP A 245 21.52 -9.38 -4.72
N ARG A 246 20.19 -9.32 -4.87
CA ARG A 246 19.36 -10.53 -5.00
C ARG A 246 19.80 -11.39 -6.19
N LEU A 247 20.04 -10.77 -7.34
CA LEU A 247 20.53 -11.46 -8.54
C LEU A 247 21.91 -12.07 -8.30
N ALA A 248 22.84 -11.32 -7.71
CA ALA A 248 24.21 -11.75 -7.45
C ALA A 248 24.29 -12.91 -6.45
N THR A 249 23.39 -12.93 -5.46
CA THR A 249 23.34 -13.95 -4.40
C THR A 249 22.42 -15.13 -4.73
N ASP A 250 21.73 -15.10 -5.88
CA ASP A 250 20.70 -16.08 -6.26
C ASP A 250 19.63 -16.25 -5.15
N ASP A 251 19.26 -15.13 -4.52
CA ASP A 251 18.45 -15.13 -3.31
C ASP A 251 17.04 -15.67 -3.55
N LEU A 252 16.49 -16.39 -2.55
CA LEU A 252 15.17 -16.99 -2.60
C LEU A 252 14.05 -15.97 -2.79
N VAL A 253 14.19 -14.71 -2.34
CA VAL A 253 13.21 -13.62 -2.50
C VAL A 253 12.85 -13.37 -3.97
N GLN A 254 13.69 -13.81 -4.92
CA GLN A 254 13.42 -13.71 -6.35
C GLN A 254 12.31 -14.65 -6.84
N ILE A 255 12.04 -15.73 -6.10
CA ILE A 255 11.02 -16.72 -6.47
C ILE A 255 9.65 -16.06 -6.40
N ALA A 256 8.88 -16.15 -7.47
CA ALA A 256 7.54 -15.56 -7.52
C ALA A 256 6.66 -16.11 -6.40
N ASN A 257 5.94 -15.22 -5.71
CA ASN A 257 5.00 -15.52 -4.64
C ASN A 257 5.59 -16.25 -3.40
N ILE A 258 6.92 -16.30 -3.25
CA ILE A 258 7.53 -16.87 -2.04
C ILE A 258 7.33 -15.93 -0.84
N THR A 259 7.07 -16.52 0.32
CA THR A 259 6.89 -15.79 1.59
C THR A 259 8.15 -15.83 2.45
N GLN A 260 8.30 -14.85 3.35
CA GLN A 260 9.41 -14.83 4.33
C GLN A 260 9.45 -16.08 5.21
N SER A 261 8.28 -16.61 5.57
CA SER A 261 8.15 -17.83 6.36
C SER A 261 8.69 -19.05 5.59
N GLN A 262 8.37 -19.17 4.30
CA GLN A 262 8.92 -20.23 3.45
C GLN A 262 10.45 -20.10 3.30
N ILE A 263 10.96 -18.89 3.07
CA ILE A 263 12.41 -18.62 3.00
C ILE A 263 13.10 -19.06 4.30
N ALA A 264 12.60 -18.63 5.45
CA ALA A 264 13.18 -19.00 6.75
C ALA A 264 13.19 -20.53 6.97
N LYS A 265 12.11 -21.22 6.58
CA LYS A 265 12.00 -22.69 6.68
C LYS A 265 12.99 -23.39 5.73
N LEU A 266 13.16 -22.91 4.49
CA LEU A 266 14.13 -23.44 3.52
C LEU A 266 15.57 -23.23 3.99
N THR A 267 15.90 -22.01 4.43
CA THR A 267 17.24 -21.68 4.94
C THR A 267 17.58 -22.53 6.18
N SER A 268 16.60 -22.89 7.01
CA SER A 268 16.82 -23.73 8.20
C SER A 268 17.32 -25.15 7.90
N VAL A 269 17.12 -25.64 6.67
CA VAL A 269 17.65 -26.93 6.18
C VAL A 269 18.82 -26.77 5.20
N GLY A 270 19.36 -25.56 5.05
CA GLY A 270 20.51 -25.26 4.19
C GLY A 270 20.17 -24.92 2.74
N ILE A 271 18.90 -24.78 2.38
CA ILE A 271 18.48 -24.31 1.06
C ILE A 271 18.38 -22.78 1.13
N SER A 272 19.39 -22.07 0.64
CA SER A 272 19.46 -20.61 0.73
C SER A 272 19.47 -19.89 -0.63
N THR A 273 19.39 -20.62 -1.75
CA THR A 273 19.41 -20.03 -3.10
C THR A 273 18.32 -20.65 -3.98
N MET A 274 17.87 -19.91 -4.99
CA MET A 274 16.87 -20.36 -5.94
C MET A 274 17.36 -21.59 -6.72
N LYS A 275 18.62 -21.63 -7.15
CA LYS A 275 19.22 -22.80 -7.81
C LYS A 275 19.33 -23.99 -6.87
N ALA A 276 19.70 -23.80 -5.60
CA ALA A 276 19.72 -24.89 -4.63
C ALA A 276 18.31 -25.47 -4.43
N LEU A 277 17.28 -24.62 -4.36
CA LEU A 277 15.91 -25.09 -4.27
C LEU A 277 15.49 -25.85 -5.53
N ALA A 278 15.82 -25.35 -6.72
CA ALA A 278 15.44 -25.97 -7.99
C ALA A 278 15.96 -27.42 -8.14
N ILE A 279 17.11 -27.75 -7.55
CA ILE A 279 17.71 -29.09 -7.59
C ILE A 279 17.44 -29.94 -6.32
N ALA A 280 16.71 -29.40 -5.34
CA ALA A 280 16.45 -30.08 -4.07
C ALA A 280 15.61 -31.36 -4.27
N ALA A 281 15.93 -32.42 -3.55
CA ALA A 281 15.19 -33.67 -3.56
C ALA A 281 13.95 -33.59 -2.64
N ASP A 282 13.06 -34.58 -2.72
CA ASP A 282 11.85 -34.63 -1.88
C ASP A 282 12.22 -34.78 -0.39
N GLU A 283 13.34 -35.45 -0.12
CA GLU A 283 13.88 -35.66 1.21
C GLU A 283 14.46 -34.38 1.84
N ASP A 284 14.79 -33.37 1.04
CA ASP A 284 15.31 -32.08 1.50
C ASP A 284 14.20 -31.14 2.00
N LYS A 285 12.94 -31.58 1.94
CA LYS A 285 11.78 -30.80 2.39
C LYS A 285 11.89 -30.44 3.88
N PRO A 286 11.75 -29.15 4.25
CA PRO A 286 11.63 -28.75 5.65
C PRO A 286 10.45 -29.43 6.35
N ALA A 287 10.66 -29.89 7.59
CA ALA A 287 9.60 -30.53 8.38
C ALA A 287 8.39 -29.61 8.64
N LYS A 288 8.60 -28.29 8.64
CA LYS A 288 7.58 -27.25 8.87
C LYS A 288 6.89 -26.74 7.58
N LEU A 289 7.12 -27.40 6.45
CA LEU A 289 6.42 -27.14 5.19
C LEU A 289 5.61 -28.37 4.78
N THR A 290 4.39 -28.13 4.27
CA THR A 290 3.60 -29.17 3.62
C THR A 290 4.32 -29.67 2.35
N GLU A 291 4.05 -30.91 1.97
CA GLU A 291 4.61 -31.49 0.75
C GLU A 291 4.18 -30.69 -0.49
N GLU A 292 2.90 -30.35 -0.57
CA GLU A 292 2.34 -29.54 -1.64
C GLU A 292 3.01 -28.17 -1.77
N THR A 293 3.13 -27.41 -0.67
CA THR A 293 3.79 -26.11 -0.69
C THR A 293 5.26 -26.23 -1.13
N PHE A 294 5.99 -27.22 -0.63
CA PHE A 294 7.39 -27.43 -1.02
C PHE A 294 7.52 -27.76 -2.51
N LEU A 295 6.66 -28.64 -3.02
CA LEU A 295 6.63 -28.99 -4.45
C LEU A 295 6.29 -27.77 -5.32
N LYS A 296 5.32 -26.94 -4.90
CA LYS A 296 4.91 -25.72 -5.61
C LYS A 296 6.07 -24.71 -5.72
N VAL A 297 6.69 -24.37 -4.58
CA VAL A 297 7.80 -23.40 -4.57
C VAL A 297 9.04 -23.96 -5.29
N ARG A 298 9.30 -25.27 -5.18
CA ARG A 298 10.38 -25.93 -5.93
C ARG A 298 10.14 -25.90 -7.44
N ARG A 299 8.93 -26.24 -7.92
CA ARG A 299 8.57 -26.16 -9.34
C ARG A 299 8.68 -24.72 -9.86
N GLN A 300 8.27 -23.74 -9.06
CA GLN A 300 8.43 -22.32 -9.39
C GLN A 300 9.91 -21.94 -9.55
N ALA A 301 10.77 -22.35 -8.62
CA ALA A 301 12.22 -22.15 -8.74
C ALA A 301 12.82 -22.84 -9.97
N GLN A 302 12.39 -24.07 -10.29
CA GLN A 302 12.81 -24.79 -11.49
C GLN A 302 12.46 -24.03 -12.78
N ALA A 303 11.22 -23.54 -12.89
CA ALA A 303 10.76 -22.77 -14.04
C ALA A 303 11.60 -21.49 -14.23
N GLN A 304 11.85 -20.75 -13.14
CA GLN A 304 12.62 -19.51 -13.18
C GLN A 304 14.11 -19.76 -13.50
N VAL A 305 14.70 -20.82 -12.95
CA VAL A 305 16.08 -21.21 -13.29
C VAL A 305 16.19 -21.60 -14.76
N GLU A 306 15.27 -22.41 -15.28
CA GLU A 306 15.27 -22.80 -16.70
C GLU A 306 15.09 -21.58 -17.62
N ALA A 307 14.18 -20.67 -17.29
CA ALA A 307 13.97 -19.45 -18.06
C ALA A 307 15.21 -18.55 -18.06
N ASN A 308 15.88 -18.40 -16.91
CA ASN A 308 17.11 -17.63 -16.79
C ASN A 308 18.28 -18.24 -17.59
N GLU A 309 18.42 -19.58 -17.59
CA GLU A 309 19.49 -20.26 -18.31
C GLU A 309 19.28 -20.29 -19.83
N THR A 310 18.03 -20.45 -20.27
CA THR A 310 17.69 -20.55 -21.69
C THR A 310 17.41 -19.20 -22.35
N GLY A 311 17.10 -18.17 -21.55
CA GLY A 311 16.61 -16.87 -22.01
C GLY A 311 15.23 -16.92 -22.66
N LYS A 312 14.51 -18.04 -22.55
CA LYS A 312 13.20 -18.28 -23.19
C LYS A 312 12.09 -18.31 -22.14
N PRO A 313 10.85 -17.92 -22.49
CA PRO A 313 9.72 -18.09 -21.60
C PRO A 313 9.46 -19.58 -21.34
N VAL A 314 9.43 -19.96 -20.07
CA VAL A 314 9.13 -21.33 -19.59
C VAL A 314 7.82 -21.30 -18.84
N HIS A 315 6.89 -22.21 -19.14
CA HIS A 315 5.67 -22.35 -18.37
C HIS A 315 5.21 -23.81 -18.35
N TYR A 316 4.50 -24.17 -17.29
CA TYR A 316 3.88 -25.48 -17.14
C TYR A 316 2.44 -25.33 -16.67
N LEU A 317 1.58 -26.23 -17.13
CA LEU A 317 0.21 -26.35 -16.65
C LEU A 317 0.20 -27.10 -15.32
N LEU A 318 -0.60 -26.63 -14.37
CA LEU A 318 -0.88 -27.35 -13.13
C LEU A 318 -1.75 -28.59 -13.40
N ASP A 319 -1.78 -29.52 -12.44
CA ASP A 319 -2.49 -30.79 -12.58
C ASP A 319 -4.03 -30.60 -12.62
N ASP A 320 -4.56 -29.62 -11.88
CA ASP A 320 -5.98 -29.17 -11.94
C ASP A 320 -6.04 -27.66 -12.19
N PRO A 321 -5.89 -27.21 -13.45
CA PRO A 321 -5.70 -25.80 -13.75
C PRO A 321 -7.03 -25.06 -13.91
N MET A 322 -7.13 -23.87 -13.32
CA MET A 322 -8.32 -23.00 -13.41
C MET A 322 -8.73 -22.63 -14.85
N ILE A 323 -7.86 -22.72 -15.86
CA ILE A 323 -8.22 -22.50 -17.27
C ILE A 323 -9.34 -23.43 -17.74
N GLN A 324 -9.57 -24.57 -17.06
CA GLN A 324 -10.71 -25.45 -17.35
C GLN A 324 -12.06 -24.75 -17.11
N TYR A 325 -12.10 -23.78 -16.21
CA TYR A 325 -13.29 -22.99 -15.86
C TYR A 325 -13.37 -21.66 -16.60
N LEU A 326 -12.34 -21.31 -17.41
CA LEU A 326 -12.37 -20.12 -18.26
C LEU A 326 -13.64 -20.12 -19.13
N PRO A 327 -14.41 -19.01 -19.18
CA PRO A 327 -15.57 -18.93 -20.05
C PRO A 327 -15.19 -19.09 -21.52
N PRO A 328 -15.94 -19.86 -22.32
CA PRO A 328 -15.75 -19.94 -23.78
C PRO A 328 -15.92 -18.57 -24.43
N ARG A 329 -15.19 -18.35 -25.54
CA ARG A 329 -15.24 -17.10 -26.28
C ARG A 329 -16.66 -16.78 -26.74
N SER A 330 -17.12 -15.57 -26.45
CA SER A 330 -18.37 -15.00 -26.95
C SER A 330 -18.09 -13.83 -27.90
N GLU A 331 -18.99 -13.58 -28.85
CA GLU A 331 -18.80 -12.53 -29.87
C GLU A 331 -18.75 -11.12 -29.27
N LEU A 332 -19.41 -10.88 -28.13
CA LEU A 332 -19.53 -9.55 -27.52
C LEU A 332 -18.74 -9.39 -26.22
N ASP A 333 -17.74 -10.25 -25.99
CA ASP A 333 -16.81 -10.09 -24.88
C ASP A 333 -16.10 -8.73 -24.89
N ILE A 334 -15.72 -8.27 -23.71
CA ILE A 334 -15.02 -7.01 -23.47
C ILE A 334 -13.73 -7.31 -22.72
N PHE A 335 -12.61 -6.77 -23.18
CA PHE A 335 -11.34 -6.73 -22.44
C PHE A 335 -11.17 -5.34 -21.88
N PHE A 336 -11.07 -5.24 -20.56
CA PHE A 336 -11.28 -4.01 -19.83
C PHE A 336 -10.12 -3.69 -18.90
N ASP A 337 -9.76 -2.41 -18.86
CA ASP A 337 -8.74 -1.89 -17.96
C ASP A 337 -9.01 -0.42 -17.59
N PHE A 338 -8.59 -0.03 -16.39
CA PHE A 338 -8.69 1.34 -15.88
C PHE A 338 -7.33 2.01 -15.76
N GLU A 339 -7.27 3.28 -16.14
CA GLU A 339 -6.19 4.15 -15.68
C GLU A 339 -6.68 5.10 -14.58
N GLY A 340 -5.97 5.09 -13.46
CA GLY A 340 -6.32 5.84 -12.26
C GLY A 340 -5.25 6.85 -11.85
N PHE A 341 -5.70 7.97 -11.28
CA PHE A 341 -4.86 8.99 -10.68
C PHE A 341 -5.19 9.15 -9.19
N PRO A 342 -4.43 8.51 -8.28
CA PRO A 342 -4.74 8.51 -6.85
C PRO A 342 -4.57 9.89 -6.19
N TYR A 343 -3.77 10.78 -6.80
CA TYR A 343 -3.45 12.10 -6.25
C TYR A 343 -4.45 13.20 -6.63
N PHE A 344 -5.62 12.82 -7.14
CA PHE A 344 -6.64 13.80 -7.50
C PHE A 344 -7.10 14.62 -6.29
N THR A 345 -7.47 15.88 -6.51
CA THR A 345 -7.78 16.84 -5.44
C THR A 345 -8.98 16.44 -4.60
N GLU A 346 -9.94 15.75 -5.22
CA GLU A 346 -11.09 15.19 -4.53
C GLU A 346 -10.80 13.77 -4.02
N ARG A 347 -11.42 13.42 -2.89
CA ARG A 347 -11.16 12.16 -2.18
C ARG A 347 -11.31 10.92 -3.08
N GLY A 348 -10.31 10.04 -2.98
CA GLY A 348 -10.36 8.68 -3.51
C GLY A 348 -10.01 8.57 -4.99
N GLY A 349 -9.15 9.45 -5.48
CA GLY A 349 -8.59 9.39 -6.84
C GLY A 349 -9.57 9.75 -7.95
N LEU A 350 -9.06 9.73 -9.17
CA LEU A 350 -9.81 9.92 -10.41
C LEU A 350 -9.51 8.78 -11.37
N GLU A 351 -10.54 8.10 -11.87
CA GLU A 351 -10.40 7.17 -12.97
C GLU A 351 -10.50 7.96 -14.26
N TYR A 352 -9.37 8.13 -14.94
CA TYR A 352 -9.24 9.09 -16.04
C TYR A 352 -9.38 8.46 -17.43
N LEU A 353 -9.19 7.14 -17.55
CA LEU A 353 -9.40 6.39 -18.79
C LEU A 353 -10.01 5.02 -18.50
N PHE A 354 -11.05 4.69 -19.26
CA PHE A 354 -11.77 3.42 -19.26
C PHE A 354 -11.48 2.75 -20.60
N GLY A 355 -10.49 1.87 -20.63
CA GLY A 355 -10.07 1.16 -21.83
C GLY A 355 -10.94 -0.05 -22.10
N ASN A 356 -11.41 -0.22 -23.34
CA ASN A 356 -12.19 -1.38 -23.73
C ASN A 356 -11.76 -1.89 -25.08
N TYR A 357 -11.42 -3.17 -25.17
CA TYR A 357 -11.12 -3.85 -26.42
C TYR A 357 -12.12 -4.96 -26.68
N VAL A 358 -12.44 -5.20 -27.95
CA VAL A 358 -13.36 -6.26 -28.37
C VAL A 358 -12.72 -7.17 -29.42
N TRP A 359 -13.42 -8.24 -29.77
CA TRP A 359 -13.02 -9.12 -30.86
C TRP A 359 -13.08 -8.41 -32.22
N GLY A 360 -12.10 -8.71 -33.08
CA GLY A 360 -12.11 -8.31 -34.49
C GLY A 360 -12.64 -9.41 -35.41
N ASP A 361 -12.72 -9.13 -36.70
CA ASP A 361 -13.14 -10.07 -37.74
C ASP A 361 -11.95 -10.66 -38.54
N GLY A 362 -11.85 -11.99 -38.61
CA GLY A 362 -10.94 -12.69 -39.52
C GLY A 362 -9.44 -12.36 -39.35
N GLU A 363 -8.74 -12.04 -40.46
CA GLU A 363 -7.27 -11.82 -40.50
C GLU A 363 -6.79 -10.56 -39.74
N ASN A 364 -7.71 -9.75 -39.22
CA ASN A 364 -7.43 -8.50 -38.50
C ASN A 364 -7.05 -8.69 -37.02
N GLU A 365 -7.03 -9.93 -36.51
CA GLU A 365 -6.73 -10.21 -35.09
C GLU A 365 -5.25 -10.00 -34.70
N GLY A 366 -4.31 -9.80 -35.64
CA GLY A 366 -2.86 -9.80 -35.35
C GLY A 366 -2.19 -8.47 -34.99
N ARG A 367 -2.92 -7.34 -34.95
CA ARG A 367 -2.39 -5.98 -34.62
C ARG A 367 -3.41 -5.19 -33.78
N PRO A 368 -2.99 -4.17 -33.01
CA PRO A 368 -3.95 -3.30 -32.35
C PRO A 368 -4.66 -2.47 -33.43
N LEU A 369 -5.98 -2.49 -33.41
CA LEU A 369 -6.80 -1.73 -34.32
C LEU A 369 -7.64 -0.75 -33.49
N ASP A 370 -7.46 0.55 -33.76
CA ASP A 370 -8.25 1.60 -33.10
C ASP A 370 -9.77 1.35 -33.24
N ALA A 371 -10.21 0.71 -34.32
CA ALA A 371 -11.62 0.38 -34.54
C ALA A 371 -12.20 -0.61 -33.52
N LEU A 372 -11.36 -1.38 -32.83
CA LEU A 372 -11.75 -2.34 -31.79
C LEU A 372 -11.62 -1.76 -30.38
N PHE A 373 -11.08 -0.55 -30.25
CA PHE A 373 -10.87 0.13 -28.98
C PHE A 373 -11.96 1.16 -28.73
N THR A 374 -12.65 1.03 -27.60
CA THR A 374 -13.59 2.02 -27.10
C THR A 374 -13.05 2.61 -25.81
N GLU A 375 -12.94 3.92 -25.76
CA GLU A 375 -12.36 4.65 -24.64
C GLU A 375 -13.34 5.68 -24.07
N PHE A 376 -13.35 5.83 -22.75
CA PHE A 376 -14.07 6.91 -22.08
C PHE A 376 -13.11 7.66 -21.17
N TRP A 377 -12.94 8.96 -21.44
CA TRP A 377 -11.99 9.81 -20.73
C TRP A 377 -12.66 10.70 -19.69
N ALA A 378 -11.93 10.98 -18.61
CA ALA A 378 -12.33 11.91 -17.58
C ALA A 378 -11.14 12.68 -16.98
N HIS A 379 -11.30 13.99 -16.83
CA HIS A 379 -10.27 14.86 -16.25
C HIS A 379 -10.76 15.63 -15.01
N ASP A 380 -12.01 15.44 -14.65
CA ASP A 380 -12.66 15.94 -13.44
C ASP A 380 -13.75 14.96 -12.98
N ARG A 381 -14.33 15.22 -11.80
CA ARG A 381 -15.33 14.33 -11.19
C ARG A 381 -16.63 14.21 -11.98
N GLU A 382 -17.07 15.27 -12.63
CA GLU A 382 -18.30 15.25 -13.44
C GLU A 382 -18.09 14.47 -14.74
N GLN A 383 -16.90 14.60 -15.34
CA GLN A 383 -16.48 13.78 -16.47
C GLN A 383 -16.33 12.32 -16.06
N GLU A 384 -15.80 12.00 -14.88
CA GLU A 384 -15.69 10.61 -14.40
C GLU A 384 -17.07 9.96 -14.27
N LYS A 385 -18.05 10.69 -13.72
CA LYS A 385 -19.45 10.24 -13.67
C LYS A 385 -20.00 9.97 -15.07
N THR A 386 -19.69 10.84 -16.02
CA THR A 386 -20.14 10.74 -17.41
C THR A 386 -19.49 9.55 -18.12
N ALA A 387 -18.17 9.39 -17.99
CA ALA A 387 -17.41 8.28 -18.55
C ALA A 387 -17.89 6.94 -17.98
N PHE A 388 -18.07 6.85 -16.65
CA PHE A 388 -18.64 5.67 -16.01
C PHE A 388 -20.05 5.35 -16.52
N SER A 389 -20.91 6.37 -16.67
CA SER A 389 -22.25 6.17 -17.23
C SER A 389 -22.22 5.64 -18.66
N GLN A 390 -21.34 6.21 -19.50
CA GLN A 390 -21.19 5.79 -20.90
C GLN A 390 -20.65 4.37 -21.01
N PHE A 391 -19.63 4.03 -20.21
CA PHE A 391 -19.11 2.67 -20.11
C PHE A 391 -20.21 1.69 -19.69
N MET A 392 -20.94 1.96 -18.60
CA MET A 392 -21.97 1.04 -18.10
C MET A 392 -23.09 0.84 -19.13
N VAL A 393 -23.57 1.90 -19.80
CA VAL A 393 -24.57 1.77 -20.85
C VAL A 393 -24.06 0.90 -22.02
N TRP A 394 -22.81 1.14 -22.44
CA TRP A 394 -22.19 0.42 -23.55
C TRP A 394 -21.90 -1.05 -23.23
N ALA A 395 -21.43 -1.34 -22.02
CA ALA A 395 -21.14 -2.69 -21.54
C ALA A 395 -22.43 -3.49 -21.33
N MET A 396 -23.43 -2.90 -20.67
CA MET A 396 -24.72 -3.57 -20.45
C MET A 396 -25.49 -3.83 -21.74
N ASP A 397 -25.40 -2.96 -22.76
CA ASP A 397 -25.95 -3.26 -24.09
C ASP A 397 -25.36 -4.55 -24.69
N ARG A 398 -24.05 -4.76 -24.54
CA ARG A 398 -23.38 -6.00 -25.00
C ARG A 398 -23.84 -7.22 -24.22
N MET A 399 -23.80 -7.15 -22.90
CA MET A 399 -24.22 -8.25 -22.02
C MET A 399 -25.69 -8.63 -22.24
N ASN A 400 -26.55 -7.66 -22.59
CA ASN A 400 -27.95 -7.92 -22.93
C ASN A 400 -28.16 -8.55 -24.32
N ARG A 401 -27.29 -8.23 -25.29
CA ARG A 401 -27.36 -8.78 -26.65
C ARG A 401 -26.76 -10.17 -26.78
N ASP A 402 -25.77 -10.48 -25.95
CA ASP A 402 -25.16 -11.80 -25.87
C ASP A 402 -25.08 -12.26 -24.40
N PRO A 403 -26.01 -13.12 -23.95
CA PRO A 403 -26.01 -13.69 -22.61
C PRO A 403 -24.83 -14.61 -22.29
N GLU A 404 -23.91 -14.89 -23.22
CA GLU A 404 -22.67 -15.64 -22.94
C GLU A 404 -21.45 -14.71 -22.86
N ALA A 405 -21.62 -13.40 -23.08
CA ALA A 405 -20.51 -12.44 -23.05
C ALA A 405 -20.00 -12.18 -21.64
N HIS A 406 -18.69 -11.97 -21.53
CA HIS A 406 -17.99 -11.64 -20.29
C HIS A 406 -17.14 -10.36 -20.46
N ILE A 407 -16.75 -9.80 -19.32
CA ILE A 407 -15.82 -8.68 -19.20
C ILE A 407 -14.55 -9.22 -18.53
N TYR A 408 -13.49 -9.37 -19.30
CA TYR A 408 -12.19 -9.84 -18.82
C TYR A 408 -11.36 -8.65 -18.36
N HIS A 409 -10.81 -8.75 -17.17
CA HIS A 409 -9.88 -7.77 -16.60
C HIS A 409 -8.70 -8.50 -15.95
N TYR A 410 -7.69 -7.75 -15.51
CA TYR A 410 -6.48 -8.33 -14.96
C TYR A 410 -6.26 -7.87 -13.51
N ALA A 411 -6.50 -8.78 -12.55
CA ALA A 411 -6.46 -8.56 -11.11
C ALA A 411 -7.68 -7.82 -10.55
N SER A 412 -7.72 -7.62 -9.24
CA SER A 412 -8.94 -7.22 -8.52
C SER A 412 -9.25 -5.71 -8.55
N TYR A 413 -8.41 -4.89 -9.19
CA TYR A 413 -8.56 -3.43 -9.12
C TYR A 413 -9.84 -2.98 -9.80
N GLU A 414 -10.18 -3.52 -10.96
CA GLU A 414 -11.29 -3.06 -11.79
C GLU A 414 -12.64 -3.27 -11.10
N VAL A 415 -12.84 -4.45 -10.51
CA VAL A 415 -14.06 -4.76 -9.74
C VAL A 415 -14.22 -3.79 -8.56
N THR A 416 -13.11 -3.49 -7.88
CA THR A 416 -13.10 -2.55 -6.75
C THR A 416 -13.41 -1.12 -7.22
N ALA A 417 -12.82 -0.70 -8.34
CA ALA A 417 -13.05 0.60 -8.95
C ALA A 417 -14.51 0.76 -9.42
N LEU A 418 -15.11 -0.25 -10.07
CA LEU A 418 -16.52 -0.22 -10.48
C LEU A 418 -17.47 -0.08 -9.29
N LYS A 419 -17.27 -0.86 -8.22
CA LYS A 419 -18.05 -0.73 -6.97
C LYS A 419 -17.92 0.68 -6.39
N ARG A 420 -16.69 1.19 -6.31
CA ARG A 420 -16.38 2.53 -5.80
C ARG A 420 -17.05 3.63 -6.62
N LEU A 421 -16.99 3.55 -7.95
CA LEU A 421 -17.60 4.52 -8.85
C LEU A 421 -19.13 4.50 -8.76
N ALA A 422 -19.74 3.32 -8.74
CA ALA A 422 -21.19 3.16 -8.58
C ALA A 422 -21.69 3.80 -7.28
N GLN A 423 -21.04 3.48 -6.16
CA GLN A 423 -21.37 4.03 -4.85
C GLN A 423 -21.11 5.54 -4.77
N ARG A 424 -19.98 6.01 -5.31
CA ARG A 424 -19.58 7.42 -5.27
C ARG A 424 -20.57 8.30 -6.03
N HIS A 425 -21.00 7.85 -7.21
CA HIS A 425 -21.85 8.64 -8.10
C HIS A 425 -23.34 8.35 -7.93
N GLY A 426 -23.71 7.31 -7.16
CA GLY A 426 -25.08 6.89 -6.90
C GLY A 426 -25.81 6.42 -8.16
N ILE A 427 -25.09 5.74 -9.06
CA ILE A 427 -25.59 5.28 -10.36
C ILE A 427 -25.08 3.87 -10.66
N PHE A 428 -25.86 3.08 -11.40
CA PHE A 428 -25.50 1.73 -11.86
C PHE A 428 -25.12 0.70 -10.77
N GLU A 429 -25.48 0.93 -9.50
CA GLU A 429 -25.16 0.01 -8.39
C GLU A 429 -25.73 -1.39 -8.59
N GLN A 430 -26.95 -1.49 -9.16
CA GLN A 430 -27.61 -2.78 -9.41
C GLN A 430 -26.95 -3.53 -10.57
N GLU A 431 -26.57 -2.81 -11.62
CA GLU A 431 -25.91 -3.35 -12.80
C GLU A 431 -24.50 -3.85 -12.47
N VAL A 432 -23.72 -3.08 -11.69
CA VAL A 432 -22.41 -3.53 -11.19
C VAL A 432 -22.59 -4.76 -10.29
N SER A 433 -23.55 -4.72 -9.36
CA SER A 433 -23.84 -5.88 -8.50
C SER A 433 -24.26 -7.11 -9.30
N TRP A 434 -25.03 -6.93 -10.38
CA TRP A 434 -25.43 -8.01 -11.28
C TRP A 434 -24.24 -8.60 -12.04
N LEU A 435 -23.35 -7.77 -12.59
CA LEU A 435 -22.13 -8.24 -13.25
C LEU A 435 -21.28 -9.12 -12.34
N ILE A 436 -21.16 -8.73 -11.06
CA ILE A 436 -20.40 -9.48 -10.06
C ILE A 436 -21.14 -10.78 -9.67
N ALA A 437 -22.42 -10.67 -9.31
CA ALA A 437 -23.21 -11.80 -8.83
C ALA A 437 -23.47 -12.87 -9.91
N THR A 438 -23.35 -12.50 -11.18
CA THR A 438 -23.46 -13.42 -12.32
C THR A 438 -22.11 -13.78 -12.94
N GLU A 439 -21.00 -13.49 -12.24
CA GLU A 439 -19.64 -13.85 -12.64
C GLU A 439 -19.25 -13.36 -14.04
N ARG A 440 -19.84 -12.23 -14.47
CA ARG A 440 -19.55 -11.59 -15.77
C ARG A 440 -18.20 -10.91 -15.79
N LEU A 441 -17.68 -10.53 -14.64
CA LEU A 441 -16.34 -9.96 -14.49
C LEU A 441 -15.36 -11.09 -14.20
N VAL A 442 -14.49 -11.39 -15.17
CA VAL A 442 -13.57 -12.51 -15.12
C VAL A 442 -12.16 -12.00 -14.84
N ASP A 443 -11.60 -12.38 -13.69
CA ASP A 443 -10.24 -12.04 -13.29
C ASP A 443 -9.22 -12.99 -13.94
N MET A 444 -8.59 -12.51 -15.01
CA MET A 444 -7.57 -13.26 -15.75
C MET A 444 -6.31 -13.53 -14.92
N PHE A 445 -5.99 -12.68 -13.94
CA PHE A 445 -4.87 -12.93 -13.04
C PHE A 445 -5.13 -14.16 -12.16
N ASN A 446 -6.36 -14.28 -11.63
CA ASN A 446 -6.76 -15.46 -10.84
C ASN A 446 -6.68 -16.75 -11.66
N ILE A 447 -7.15 -16.72 -12.92
CA ILE A 447 -7.06 -17.88 -13.81
C ILE A 447 -5.60 -18.25 -14.07
N VAL A 448 -4.73 -17.29 -14.39
CA VAL A 448 -3.31 -17.58 -14.67
C VAL A 448 -2.61 -18.16 -13.43
N ARG A 449 -2.72 -17.51 -12.26
CA ARG A 449 -1.98 -17.90 -11.04
C ARG A 449 -2.34 -19.31 -10.57
N ASN A 450 -3.59 -19.72 -10.79
CA ASN A 450 -4.13 -21.03 -10.41
C ASN A 450 -4.14 -22.05 -11.57
N SER A 451 -3.51 -21.72 -12.69
CA SER A 451 -3.37 -22.64 -13.83
C SER A 451 -1.93 -22.91 -14.21
N LEU A 452 -1.04 -21.95 -13.97
CA LEU A 452 0.29 -21.95 -14.56
C LEU A 452 1.37 -21.72 -13.52
N ILE A 453 2.47 -22.44 -13.70
CA ILE A 453 3.78 -22.07 -13.18
C ILE A 453 4.53 -21.39 -14.32
N ILE A 454 5.03 -20.18 -14.11
CA ILE A 454 5.79 -19.42 -15.12
C ILE A 454 7.22 -19.19 -14.64
N GLY A 455 8.18 -19.20 -15.57
CA GLY A 455 9.59 -18.94 -15.30
C GLY A 455 9.93 -17.45 -15.13
N GLU A 456 8.95 -16.62 -14.80
CA GLU A 456 9.11 -15.18 -14.58
C GLU A 456 9.08 -14.87 -13.08
N GLU A 457 9.64 -13.72 -12.69
CA GLU A 457 9.74 -13.31 -11.28
C GLU A 457 8.42 -12.79 -10.68
N SER A 458 7.41 -12.56 -11.52
CA SER A 458 6.08 -12.13 -11.12
C SER A 458 5.05 -12.49 -12.18
N TYR A 459 3.80 -12.61 -11.75
CA TYR A 459 2.64 -12.83 -12.59
C TYR A 459 2.02 -11.49 -13.01
N SER A 460 2.84 -10.51 -13.41
CA SER A 460 2.30 -9.30 -14.05
C SER A 460 2.06 -9.58 -15.53
N ILE A 461 1.06 -8.94 -16.14
CA ILE A 461 0.74 -9.15 -17.56
C ILE A 461 1.96 -8.87 -18.46
N LYS A 462 2.76 -7.84 -18.15
CA LYS A 462 4.01 -7.51 -18.86
C LYS A 462 5.03 -8.65 -18.87
N LYS A 463 5.11 -9.43 -17.79
CA LYS A 463 5.98 -10.63 -17.75
C LYS A 463 5.39 -11.77 -18.57
N LEU A 464 4.06 -11.93 -18.55
CA LEU A 464 3.35 -12.95 -19.33
C LEU A 464 3.38 -12.70 -20.84
N GLU A 465 3.46 -11.45 -21.30
CA GLU A 465 3.48 -11.06 -22.73
C GLU A 465 4.49 -11.85 -23.56
N ARG A 466 5.63 -12.20 -22.97
CA ARG A 466 6.67 -13.01 -23.63
C ARG A 466 6.20 -14.43 -23.96
N HIS A 467 5.28 -14.99 -23.17
CA HIS A 467 4.76 -16.35 -23.35
C HIS A 467 3.82 -16.48 -24.54
N TYR A 468 3.02 -15.44 -24.81
CA TYR A 468 2.15 -15.36 -25.98
C TYR A 468 2.71 -14.48 -27.12
N LYS A 469 4.01 -14.14 -27.03
CA LYS A 469 4.78 -13.41 -28.06
C LYS A 469 4.18 -12.05 -28.41
N PHE A 470 3.58 -11.40 -27.42
CA PHE A 470 3.10 -10.04 -27.56
C PHE A 470 4.30 -9.09 -27.60
N VAL A 471 4.20 -8.07 -28.46
CA VAL A 471 5.24 -7.06 -28.63
C VAL A 471 4.54 -5.70 -28.57
N ARG A 472 4.84 -4.95 -27.52
CA ARG A 472 4.39 -3.56 -27.37
C ARG A 472 5.10 -2.69 -28.40
N SER A 473 4.36 -1.78 -29.01
CA SER A 473 4.90 -0.68 -29.80
C SER A 473 5.56 0.37 -28.90
N SER A 474 5.09 0.52 -27.66
CA SER A 474 5.64 1.44 -26.65
C SER A 474 7.04 1.09 -26.16
N ASP A 475 7.52 -0.16 -26.27
CA ASP A 475 8.91 -0.52 -25.90
C ASP A 475 9.98 0.21 -26.75
N VAL A 476 9.58 0.82 -27.88
CA VAL A 476 10.45 1.62 -28.76
C VAL A 476 10.47 3.12 -28.36
N THR A 477 9.53 3.56 -27.54
CA THR A 477 9.34 4.96 -27.08
C THR A 477 9.25 4.98 -25.56
N LYS A 478 10.31 5.45 -24.87
CA LYS A 478 10.43 5.61 -23.41
C LYS A 478 9.19 5.18 -22.62
N ALA A 479 9.25 3.96 -22.09
CA ALA A 479 8.19 3.33 -21.32
C ALA A 479 7.85 4.13 -20.05
N SER A 480 6.77 4.91 -20.09
CA SER A 480 6.07 5.36 -18.89
C SER A 480 4.63 5.68 -19.29
N ALA A 481 3.67 4.84 -18.94
CA ALA A 481 2.33 5.33 -18.62
C ALA A 481 2.18 5.09 -17.13
N SER A 482 2.92 5.89 -16.39
CA SER A 482 2.80 5.95 -14.95
C SER A 482 1.83 7.06 -14.61
N ILE A 483 1.38 7.02 -13.36
CA ILE A 483 0.71 8.13 -12.69
C ILE A 483 1.49 9.46 -12.88
N ASP A 484 2.82 9.40 -13.06
CA ASP A 484 3.68 10.57 -13.32
C ASP A 484 3.45 11.21 -14.69
N GLU A 485 3.25 10.42 -15.76
CA GLU A 485 2.95 11.00 -17.07
C GLU A 485 1.57 11.64 -17.12
N TYR A 486 0.57 11.08 -16.43
CA TYR A 486 -0.72 11.76 -16.30
C TYR A 486 -0.61 13.05 -15.49
N ASP A 487 0.16 13.06 -14.41
CA ASP A 487 0.45 14.29 -13.65
C ASP A 487 1.13 15.35 -14.53
N ARG A 488 2.15 14.94 -15.29
CA ARG A 488 2.84 15.80 -16.27
C ARG A 488 1.88 16.31 -17.34
N TRP A 489 1.02 15.45 -17.88
CA TRP A 489 -0.01 15.86 -18.84
C TRP A 489 -0.91 16.94 -18.25
N ARG A 490 -1.39 16.78 -17.00
CA ARG A 490 -2.23 17.78 -16.33
C ARG A 490 -1.51 19.12 -16.16
N GLU A 491 -0.22 19.11 -15.84
CA GLU A 491 0.58 20.34 -15.76
C GLU A 491 0.73 21.02 -17.11
N LEU A 492 1.08 20.26 -18.16
CA LEU A 492 1.21 20.77 -19.52
C LEU A 492 -0.13 21.33 -20.03
N ASP A 493 -1.23 20.64 -19.77
CA ASP A 493 -2.58 21.04 -20.14
C ASP A 493 -3.04 22.31 -19.39
N GLN A 494 -2.65 22.47 -18.12
CA GLN A 494 -2.88 23.70 -17.38
C GLN A 494 -2.06 24.87 -17.96
N LEU A 495 -0.79 24.63 -18.27
CA LEU A 495 0.10 25.63 -18.86
C LEU A 495 -0.33 26.04 -20.27
N SER A 496 -0.78 25.11 -21.11
CA SER A 496 -1.23 25.41 -22.48
C SER A 496 -2.44 26.35 -22.51
N ARG A 497 -3.28 26.30 -21.46
CA ARG A 497 -4.47 27.15 -21.28
C ARG A 497 -4.20 28.45 -20.54
N ASN A 498 -3.02 28.61 -19.93
CA ASN A 498 -2.69 29.81 -19.15
C ASN A 498 -2.56 31.04 -20.08
N PRO A 499 -3.41 32.07 -19.96
CA PRO A 499 -3.35 33.25 -20.83
C PRO A 499 -2.08 34.11 -20.66
N ASP A 500 -1.36 33.95 -19.54
CA ASP A 500 -0.17 34.75 -19.21
C ASP A 500 1.10 34.25 -19.92
N ILE A 501 1.06 33.08 -20.56
CA ILE A 501 2.18 32.50 -21.31
C ILE A 501 2.13 32.95 -22.77
N ASP A 502 3.30 33.24 -23.35
CA ASP A 502 3.42 33.63 -24.75
C ASP A 502 2.73 32.62 -25.69
N PRO A 503 1.94 33.06 -26.69
CA PRO A 503 1.20 32.16 -27.58
C PRO A 503 2.05 31.10 -28.30
N VAL A 504 3.32 31.41 -28.63
CA VAL A 504 4.22 30.45 -29.28
C VAL A 504 4.63 29.35 -28.30
N GLU A 505 4.93 29.72 -27.05
CA GLU A 505 5.27 28.75 -26.01
C GLU A 505 4.03 27.91 -25.63
N ARG A 506 2.83 28.52 -25.56
CA ARG A 506 1.58 27.75 -25.33
C ARG A 506 1.33 26.71 -26.41
N ALA A 507 1.57 27.05 -27.68
CA ALA A 507 1.42 26.10 -28.79
C ALA A 507 2.47 24.97 -28.76
N LYS A 508 3.65 25.23 -28.18
CA LYS A 508 4.68 24.20 -27.95
C LYS A 508 4.27 23.27 -26.81
N VAL A 509 3.86 23.83 -25.67
CA VAL A 509 3.36 23.07 -24.51
C VAL A 509 2.13 22.25 -24.88
N GLN A 510 1.19 22.79 -25.67
CA GLN A 510 0.04 22.03 -26.15
C GLN A 510 0.45 20.81 -26.97
N ARG A 511 1.42 20.94 -27.89
CA ARG A 511 1.90 19.79 -28.67
C ARG A 511 2.55 18.72 -27.81
N GLU A 512 3.23 19.13 -26.74
CA GLU A 512 3.78 18.21 -25.75
C GLU A 512 2.67 17.52 -24.95
N ALA A 513 1.65 18.26 -24.51
CA ALA A 513 0.47 17.69 -23.87
C ALA A 513 -0.25 16.67 -24.77
N ASP A 514 -0.45 17.01 -26.06
CA ASP A 514 -1.08 16.13 -27.04
C ASP A 514 -0.28 14.84 -27.24
N GLN A 515 1.06 14.93 -27.20
CA GLN A 515 1.93 13.77 -27.29
C GLN A 515 1.79 12.87 -26.07
N VAL A 516 1.90 13.41 -24.85
CA VAL A 516 1.75 12.63 -23.61
C VAL A 516 0.35 11.99 -23.53
N TYR A 517 -0.69 12.72 -23.95
CA TYR A 517 -2.05 12.18 -24.04
C TYR A 517 -2.15 10.98 -24.99
N ALA A 518 -1.52 11.06 -26.16
CA ALA A 518 -1.48 9.96 -27.12
C ALA A 518 -0.69 8.75 -26.60
N GLU A 519 0.38 8.98 -25.83
CA GLU A 519 1.19 7.93 -25.18
C GLU A 519 0.38 7.21 -24.10
N LEU A 520 -0.34 7.94 -23.23
CA LEU A 520 -1.25 7.37 -22.23
C LEU A 520 -2.35 6.52 -22.88
N ARG A 521 -2.96 7.04 -23.96
CA ARG A 521 -3.97 6.31 -24.74
C ARG A 521 -3.41 5.01 -25.30
N LEU A 522 -2.24 5.07 -25.94
CA LEU A 522 -1.61 3.92 -26.57
C LEU A 522 -1.27 2.83 -25.55
N TYR A 523 -0.78 3.24 -24.37
CA TYR A 523 -0.47 2.30 -23.30
C TYR A 523 -1.70 1.51 -22.86
N ASN A 524 -2.80 2.19 -22.54
CA ASN A 524 -4.01 1.54 -22.10
C ASN A 524 -4.61 0.64 -23.20
N LEU A 525 -4.56 1.07 -24.46
CA LEU A 525 -4.89 0.23 -25.63
C LEU A 525 -4.06 -1.05 -25.67
N GLU A 526 -2.75 -0.96 -25.45
CA GLU A 526 -1.87 -2.13 -25.42
C GLU A 526 -2.18 -3.06 -24.24
N ASP A 527 -2.58 -2.53 -23.08
CA ASP A 527 -2.95 -3.32 -21.90
C ASP A 527 -4.23 -4.13 -22.18
N VAL A 528 -5.31 -3.51 -22.66
CA VAL A 528 -6.55 -4.24 -22.99
C VAL A 528 -6.38 -5.20 -24.18
N TRP A 529 -5.52 -4.84 -25.15
CA TRP A 529 -5.16 -5.75 -26.24
C TRP A 529 -4.34 -6.94 -25.74
N SER A 530 -3.40 -6.71 -24.83
CA SER A 530 -2.60 -7.75 -24.19
C SER A 530 -3.47 -8.73 -23.40
N THR A 531 -4.47 -8.24 -22.66
CA THR A 531 -5.45 -9.07 -21.94
C THR A 531 -6.24 -9.97 -22.90
N ARG A 532 -6.59 -9.48 -24.09
CA ARG A 532 -7.20 -10.30 -25.15
C ARG A 532 -6.27 -11.40 -25.67
N GLU A 533 -5.01 -11.07 -25.96
CA GLU A 533 -4.04 -12.07 -26.43
C GLU A 533 -3.70 -13.09 -25.34
N LEU A 534 -3.70 -12.67 -24.07
CA LEU A 534 -3.61 -13.57 -22.92
C LEU A 534 -4.78 -14.56 -22.93
N TYR A 535 -6.02 -14.09 -23.10
CA TYR A 535 -7.18 -14.97 -23.22
C TYR A 535 -7.00 -15.99 -24.35
N ARG A 536 -6.63 -15.55 -25.56
CA ARG A 536 -6.42 -16.45 -26.71
C ARG A 536 -5.34 -17.50 -26.43
N TRP A 537 -4.28 -17.11 -25.72
CA TRP A 537 -3.22 -18.03 -25.33
C TRP A 537 -3.72 -19.08 -24.34
N LEU A 538 -4.45 -18.68 -23.30
CA LEU A 538 -5.05 -19.60 -22.34
C LEU A 538 -6.08 -20.53 -22.99
N GLU A 539 -6.95 -20.00 -23.86
CA GLU A 539 -7.94 -20.77 -24.62
C GLU A 539 -7.28 -21.84 -25.51
N SER A 540 -6.07 -21.58 -26.01
CA SER A 540 -5.34 -22.53 -26.85
C SER A 540 -4.73 -23.71 -26.08
N MET A 541 -4.73 -23.67 -24.74
CA MET A 541 -4.13 -24.71 -23.90
C MET A 541 -5.04 -25.93 -23.75
N GLU A 542 -4.43 -27.07 -23.42
CA GLU A 542 -5.17 -28.31 -23.20
C GLU A 542 -6.13 -28.18 -22.01
N GLY A 543 -7.40 -28.58 -22.24
CA GLY A 543 -8.43 -28.57 -21.21
C GLY A 543 -9.09 -27.21 -20.97
N ALA A 544 -8.68 -26.13 -21.64
CA ALA A 544 -9.33 -24.83 -21.51
C ALA A 544 -10.85 -24.92 -21.74
N CYS A 545 -11.62 -24.22 -20.90
CA CYS A 545 -13.09 -24.15 -20.93
C CYS A 545 -13.84 -25.50 -20.74
N SER A 546 -13.13 -26.61 -20.49
CA SER A 546 -13.74 -27.95 -20.44
C SER A 546 -14.66 -28.23 -19.25
N LYS A 547 -14.53 -27.44 -18.18
CA LYS A 547 -15.34 -27.49 -16.96
C LYS A 547 -16.18 -26.22 -16.76
N TYR A 548 -16.24 -25.31 -17.74
CA TYR A 548 -17.04 -24.10 -17.62
C TYR A 548 -18.52 -24.40 -17.29
N GLY A 549 -19.08 -23.64 -16.35
CA GLY A 549 -20.44 -23.84 -15.83
C GLY A 549 -20.56 -24.94 -14.76
N LEU A 550 -19.47 -25.63 -14.41
CA LEU A 550 -19.39 -26.43 -13.19
C LEU A 550 -18.95 -25.54 -12.02
N PRO A 551 -19.28 -25.89 -10.76
CA PRO A 551 -18.74 -25.20 -9.61
C PRO A 551 -17.21 -25.17 -9.70
N GLU A 552 -16.64 -23.97 -9.66
CA GLU A 552 -15.20 -23.82 -9.51
C GLU A 552 -14.77 -24.54 -8.22
N PRO A 553 -13.58 -25.13 -8.19
CA PRO A 553 -12.98 -25.49 -6.92
C PRO A 553 -12.92 -24.18 -6.16
N GLY A 554 -13.60 -24.10 -4.99
CA GLY A 554 -13.53 -22.90 -4.17
C GLY A 554 -12.06 -22.52 -4.04
N ASP A 555 -11.75 -21.23 -4.24
CA ASP A 555 -10.38 -20.70 -4.17
C ASP A 555 -9.68 -21.44 -3.03
N SER A 556 -8.72 -22.31 -3.34
CA SER A 556 -7.99 -23.06 -2.31
C SER A 556 -7.05 -22.15 -1.50
N ASP A 557 -7.25 -20.84 -1.65
CA ASP A 557 -6.88 -19.79 -0.70
C ASP A 557 -7.95 -19.61 0.40
N GLU A 558 -8.91 -20.54 0.59
CA GLU A 558 -9.19 -21.00 1.95
C GLU A 558 -7.84 -21.43 2.50
N GLU A 559 -7.20 -20.51 3.24
CA GLU A 559 -5.93 -20.68 3.95
C GLU A 559 -5.69 -22.16 4.17
N ASP A 560 -4.79 -22.72 3.35
CA ASP A 560 -4.31 -24.09 3.40
C ASP A 560 -4.45 -24.57 4.84
N GLY A 561 -5.40 -25.48 5.06
CA GLY A 561 -5.90 -25.94 6.36
C GLY A 561 -4.86 -26.73 7.14
N ASP A 562 -3.65 -26.20 7.21
CA ASP A 562 -2.61 -26.58 8.12
C ASP A 562 -3.11 -26.18 9.52
N GLN A 563 -3.64 -27.15 10.25
CA GLN A 563 -3.66 -27.12 11.72
C GLN A 563 -2.23 -27.17 12.30
N ALA A 564 -1.32 -26.42 11.70
CA ALA A 564 -0.03 -26.02 12.23
C ALA A 564 -0.12 -24.52 12.38
N LEU A 565 0.12 -24.03 13.61
CA LEU A 565 0.00 -22.63 14.01
C LEU A 565 0.23 -21.70 12.81
N THR A 566 -0.86 -21.07 12.33
CA THR A 566 -0.84 -20.13 11.21
C THR A 566 0.32 -19.15 11.39
N ASN A 567 0.89 -18.56 10.35
CA ASN A 567 1.89 -17.48 10.51
C ASN A 567 1.39 -16.40 11.50
N ARG A 568 0.06 -16.25 11.60
CA ARG A 568 -0.73 -15.44 12.54
C ARG A 568 -0.59 -15.92 13.99
N GLU A 569 -0.65 -17.22 14.25
CA GLU A 569 -0.41 -17.83 15.57
C GLU A 569 1.07 -17.88 15.95
N ILE A 570 1.99 -17.99 14.99
CA ILE A 570 3.44 -17.84 15.24
C ILE A 570 3.77 -16.39 15.58
N GLU A 571 3.24 -15.43 14.83
CA GLU A 571 3.44 -14.00 15.09
C GLU A 571 2.72 -13.56 16.37
N LEU A 572 1.52 -14.10 16.65
CA LEU A 572 0.82 -13.92 17.92
C LEU A 572 1.54 -14.62 19.07
N ALA A 573 2.15 -15.80 18.87
CA ALA A 573 2.93 -16.50 19.89
C ALA A 573 4.28 -15.83 20.14
N GLU A 574 4.94 -15.29 19.12
CA GLU A 574 6.13 -14.45 19.24
C GLU A 574 5.78 -13.12 19.92
N LEU A 575 4.64 -12.52 19.57
CA LEU A 575 4.13 -11.33 20.23
C LEU A 575 3.77 -11.62 21.69
N HIS A 576 3.10 -12.73 21.98
CA HIS A 576 2.81 -13.20 23.32
C HIS A 576 4.10 -13.52 24.08
N ALA A 577 5.12 -14.10 23.44
CA ALA A 577 6.42 -14.37 24.06
C ALA A 577 7.20 -13.09 24.36
N GLN A 578 7.18 -12.11 23.44
CA GLN A 578 7.81 -10.80 23.58
C GLN A 578 7.09 -9.91 24.61
N THR A 579 5.77 -10.06 24.74
CA THR A 579 4.93 -9.31 25.70
C THR A 579 4.66 -10.06 27.00
N LYS A 580 5.05 -11.34 27.10
CA LYS A 580 4.87 -12.18 28.30
C LYS A 580 5.46 -11.50 29.53
N ALA A 581 6.68 -10.98 29.40
CA ALA A 581 7.36 -10.26 30.47
C ALA A 581 6.61 -9.00 30.94
N LEU A 582 5.68 -8.45 30.16
CA LEU A 582 4.80 -7.34 30.57
C LEU A 582 3.65 -7.85 31.44
N PHE A 583 3.02 -8.97 31.08
CA PHE A 583 1.95 -9.58 31.88
C PHE A 583 2.48 -10.22 33.18
N ASP A 584 3.65 -10.87 33.14
CA ASP A 584 4.28 -11.50 34.30
C ASP A 584 4.52 -10.51 35.46
N ARG A 585 4.63 -9.19 35.19
CA ARG A 585 4.85 -8.16 36.23
C ARG A 585 3.66 -7.90 37.13
N VAL A 586 2.46 -8.27 36.68
CA VAL A 586 1.19 -8.11 37.40
C VAL A 586 0.52 -9.47 37.64
N GLU A 587 1.16 -10.56 37.21
CA GLU A 587 0.71 -11.92 37.49
C GLU A 587 0.87 -12.22 38.99
N GLY A 588 -0.25 -12.51 39.65
CA GLY A 588 -0.30 -12.68 41.11
C GLY A 588 -0.35 -11.38 41.92
N TRP A 589 -0.63 -10.24 41.28
CA TRP A 589 -0.85 -8.97 41.99
C TRP A 589 -2.05 -9.05 42.96
N ASP A 590 -1.85 -8.56 44.17
CA ASP A 590 -2.78 -8.74 45.30
C ASP A 590 -3.72 -7.53 45.42
N TRP A 591 -4.69 -7.49 44.51
CA TRP A 591 -5.64 -6.38 44.31
C TRP A 591 -6.40 -6.01 45.59
N GLY A 592 -6.60 -4.71 45.80
CA GLY A 592 -7.39 -4.14 46.88
C GLY A 592 -6.60 -3.85 48.16
N LYS A 593 -5.28 -4.03 48.17
CA LYS A 593 -4.41 -3.75 49.32
C LYS A 593 -3.84 -2.34 49.34
N ASP A 594 -3.57 -1.76 48.17
CA ASP A 594 -3.09 -0.39 48.03
C ASP A 594 -3.73 0.24 46.78
N PRO A 595 -4.69 1.17 46.96
CA PRO A 595 -5.40 1.80 45.86
C PRO A 595 -4.50 2.51 44.83
N GLU A 596 -3.37 3.06 45.26
CA GLU A 596 -2.44 3.78 44.39
C GLU A 596 -1.57 2.81 43.58
N ALA A 597 -1.17 1.71 44.21
CA ALA A 597 -0.41 0.66 43.53
C ALA A 597 -1.30 -0.16 42.58
N ASP A 598 -2.55 -0.40 42.95
CA ASP A 598 -3.58 -1.04 42.10
C ASP A 598 -3.91 -0.17 40.88
N TYR A 599 -3.98 1.15 41.05
CA TYR A 599 -4.15 2.07 39.92
C TYR A 599 -2.99 1.94 38.92
N ARG A 600 -1.74 1.87 39.39
CA ARG A 600 -0.57 1.67 38.53
C ARG A 600 -0.55 0.30 37.85
N ALA A 601 -0.95 -0.76 38.56
CA ALA A 601 -1.09 -2.09 37.99
C ALA A 601 -2.20 -2.15 36.93
N THR A 602 -3.31 -1.42 37.13
CA THR A 602 -4.41 -1.29 36.16
C THR A 602 -3.95 -0.53 34.91
N VAL A 603 -3.23 0.58 35.09
CA VAL A 603 -2.63 1.35 33.99
C VAL A 603 -1.63 0.48 33.20
N TRP A 604 -0.81 -0.32 33.90
CA TRP A 604 0.13 -1.25 33.27
C TRP A 604 -0.58 -2.35 32.46
N LEU A 605 -1.66 -2.93 32.97
CA LEU A 605 -2.49 -3.88 32.23
C LEU A 605 -3.14 -3.22 31.00
N ALA A 606 -3.70 -2.03 31.16
CA ALA A 606 -4.30 -1.28 30.06
C ALA A 606 -3.27 -0.94 28.97
N LEU A 607 -2.06 -0.52 29.33
CA LEU A 607 -0.93 -0.28 28.41
C LEU A 607 -0.56 -1.57 27.66
N THR A 608 -0.48 -2.69 28.38
CA THR A 608 -0.10 -3.99 27.81
C THR A 608 -1.18 -4.50 26.84
N HIS A 609 -2.45 -4.33 27.19
CA HIS A 609 -3.58 -4.67 26.32
C HIS A 609 -3.69 -3.74 25.11
N SER A 610 -3.36 -2.44 25.24
CA SER A 610 -3.38 -1.49 24.12
C SER A 610 -2.29 -1.78 23.08
N ILE A 611 -1.07 -2.15 23.52
CA ILE A 611 0.00 -2.62 22.61
C ILE A 611 -0.45 -3.83 21.78
N LEU A 612 -1.19 -4.76 22.40
CA LEU A 612 -1.76 -5.91 21.70
C LEU A 612 -2.96 -5.53 20.83
N PHE A 613 -3.75 -4.52 21.21
CA PHE A 613 -4.91 -4.03 20.47
C PHE A 613 -4.51 -3.47 19.09
N TYR A 614 -3.46 -2.65 18.99
CA TYR A 614 -3.01 -2.11 17.68
C TYR A 614 -2.46 -3.18 16.73
N LYS A 615 -1.78 -4.20 17.27
CA LYS A 615 -1.34 -5.35 16.47
C LYS A 615 -2.47 -6.34 16.19
N ARG A 616 -3.52 -6.36 17.02
CA ARG A 616 -4.76 -7.08 16.74
C ARG A 616 -5.60 -6.36 15.69
N GLU A 617 -5.68 -5.04 15.66
CA GLU A 617 -6.45 -4.28 14.67
C GLU A 617 -5.92 -4.49 13.25
N ASP A 618 -4.60 -4.59 13.04
CA ASP A 618 -4.02 -4.99 11.74
C ASP A 618 -4.47 -6.42 11.32
N VAL A 619 -4.74 -7.29 12.28
CA VAL A 619 -5.25 -8.67 12.06
C VAL A 619 -6.80 -8.71 12.04
N MET A 620 -7.46 -7.82 12.76
CA MET A 620 -8.92 -7.74 12.94
C MET A 620 -9.59 -6.93 11.85
N PHE A 621 -8.92 -6.00 11.18
CA PHE A 621 -9.46 -5.36 9.96
C PHE A 621 -9.75 -6.41 8.88
N TRP A 622 -8.83 -7.37 8.71
CA TRP A 622 -9.03 -8.53 7.84
C TRP A 622 -9.93 -9.60 8.46
N ALA A 623 -9.91 -9.79 9.79
CA ALA A 623 -10.84 -10.70 10.45
C ALA A 623 -12.29 -10.18 10.46
N ASP A 624 -12.55 -8.87 10.48
CA ASP A 624 -13.89 -8.29 10.45
C ASP A 624 -14.46 -8.30 9.02
N ILE A 625 -13.59 -8.19 8.00
CA ILE A 625 -13.94 -8.48 6.60
C ILE A 625 -14.18 -9.97 6.40
N ALA A 626 -13.31 -10.86 6.92
CA ALA A 626 -13.48 -12.31 6.83
C ALA A 626 -14.70 -12.81 7.63
N ILE A 627 -14.97 -12.26 8.82
CA ILE A 627 -16.18 -12.56 9.60
C ILE A 627 -17.43 -12.09 8.83
N LYS A 628 -17.38 -10.95 8.14
CA LYS A 628 -18.49 -10.47 7.29
C LYS A 628 -18.65 -11.26 5.99
N VAL A 629 -17.59 -11.90 5.50
CA VAL A 629 -17.57 -12.73 4.27
C VAL A 629 -17.89 -14.21 4.56
N LEU A 630 -17.63 -14.70 5.77
CA LEU A 630 -17.89 -16.08 6.23
C LEU A 630 -19.21 -16.25 7.01
N MET A 631 -20.02 -15.18 7.15
CA MET A 631 -21.36 -15.30 7.72
C MET A 631 -22.31 -15.90 6.68
N ASP A 632 -22.71 -17.16 6.91
CA ASP A 632 -23.76 -17.85 6.16
C ASP A 632 -25.07 -17.03 6.12
N ASP A 633 -25.77 -17.06 4.98
CA ASP A 633 -26.94 -16.24 4.65
C ASP A 633 -28.09 -16.35 5.68
N GLU A 634 -28.08 -17.40 6.51
CA GLU A 634 -29.05 -17.60 7.57
C GLU A 634 -28.87 -16.62 8.76
N MET A 635 -27.66 -16.12 9.04
CA MET A 635 -27.42 -15.15 10.13
C MET A 635 -27.73 -13.70 9.73
N LEU A 636 -27.56 -13.32 8.46
CA LEU A 636 -27.99 -12.01 7.94
C LEU A 636 -29.53 -11.85 7.96
N SER A 637 -30.29 -12.94 8.00
CA SER A 637 -31.75 -12.92 8.12
C SER A 637 -32.27 -12.68 9.56
N ARG A 638 -31.44 -12.95 10.60
CA ARG A 638 -31.84 -12.83 12.01
C ARG A 638 -31.73 -11.41 12.57
N ASP A 639 -30.85 -10.58 12.02
CA ASP A 639 -30.74 -9.16 12.42
C ASP A 639 -31.74 -8.23 11.72
N ARG A 640 -32.51 -8.72 10.75
CA ARG A 640 -33.68 -8.00 10.19
C ARG A 640 -35.01 -8.32 10.89
N THR A 641 -35.04 -9.27 11.83
CA THR A 641 -36.28 -9.65 12.55
C THR A 641 -36.34 -9.20 14.01
N ALA A 642 -35.28 -8.61 14.56
CA ALA A 642 -35.27 -8.01 15.91
C ALA A 642 -35.80 -6.55 15.94
N ALA A 643 -36.89 -6.27 15.23
CA ALA A 643 -37.69 -5.05 15.43
C ALA A 643 -39.14 -5.28 14.97
N SER A 644 -39.78 -6.36 15.45
CA SER A 644 -41.24 -6.46 15.38
C SER A 644 -41.82 -6.40 16.79
N ILE A 645 -42.43 -5.26 17.11
CA ILE A 645 -43.29 -5.10 18.28
C ILE A 645 -44.47 -6.05 18.08
N THR A 646 -44.37 -7.25 18.65
CA THR A 646 -45.46 -8.22 18.72
C THR A 646 -45.96 -8.25 20.15
N ASN A 647 -46.75 -7.23 20.51
CA ASN A 647 -47.75 -7.20 21.58
C ASN A 647 -48.21 -5.75 21.80
N VAL A 648 -49.08 -5.26 20.91
CA VAL A 648 -49.92 -4.09 21.22
C VAL A 648 -51.21 -4.65 21.81
N VAL A 649 -51.45 -4.37 23.09
CA VAL A 649 -52.75 -4.58 23.74
C VAL A 649 -53.44 -3.23 23.76
N GLU A 650 -54.60 -3.12 23.11
CA GLU A 650 -55.50 -1.98 23.35
C GLU A 650 -55.94 -2.01 24.81
N ILE A 651 -55.69 -0.90 25.51
CA ILE A 651 -56.33 -0.62 26.80
C ILE A 651 -57.47 0.34 26.48
N ASP A 652 -58.69 -0.07 26.83
CA ASP A 652 -59.96 0.66 26.65
C ASP A 652 -59.92 2.15 27.06
#